data_AF-A0A9P0JHN8-F1
#
_entry.id   AF-A0A9P0JHN8-F1
#
_cell.length_a   1.000
_cell.length_b   1.000
_cell.length_c   1.000
_cell.angle_alpha   90.00
_cell.angle_beta   90.00
_cell.angle_gamma   90.00
#
_symmetry.space_group_name_H-M   'P 1'
#
loop_
_entity.id
_entity.type
_entity.pdbx_description
1 polymer ?
#
loop_
_entity_poly.entity_id
_entity_poly.type
_entity_poly.pdbx_seq_one_letter_code
_entity_poly.pdbx_strand_id
1 'polypeptide(L)'
;MSCCVPNCLFRDKYLKQSRFYIPKDLSLRYEWEKALKINFQNNNSRVCRQHFRDSDIIDSWVSGTGDSKYTVCLKIPKLRNGAIPIPVPDSPDNLISSINSINIDHCYAAKKPQENNIAETIHNTGIINNLKRNFPLFNIESIPKRLKVEQKITLLNLNIPTKWFCDIDETLIINNQKQIIISFHKLGSYTKNVTQMRCIEKQLILNEESDIFLYAFDKKIELSDIGVNSNIKIDNHTEIEKIIKIFDTISLCKGAVPSNKYRDVKLSTIPIERCGMWWHSKCITVLPKDDSSNSDTCIWCKRLWYIVKSEKLRQRNNQSIRTFFSPTKKKTISKIRKAKNTITKKFSRAHLKITCLQNHLKNIKDKMKKITHCNLDKVLQNSDIPNCQSELIHEIFKAAKLKNPKNRKYSENWLLLCMLFQIRSPSGYKFLRDQNILPLPCVNTIRKHLLAVEIGCGFDNNFFKLLKKKFDLKSEQQKQGVIVLDEIFLRENICVNSRTLTYMGLEDFGEELNNTNSSQKANHALVLMWQSLADNFVQPIAVFASHGTVKGVDLAKLVIRAILLMENAGGQVVGLTSDGATTNRTVWNLLGICPNSENFKNYFENPYDSSRKVFVFSDTPHLLKTIRNRLYEKKQLLVHPSKTPIKWEHYQNVYKIEANSLTKACPKINKNHFELNNLSKMKVKYAAQVLKEAFAFINEWESNLKNQLITKNDFLTQMTARLGFR
;
A
#
# COMPACT_ATOMS: atom_id res chain seq x y z
N MET A 1 1.64 15.91 -14.32
CA MET A 1 2.22 16.09 -15.66
C MET A 1 1.31 15.39 -16.65
N SER A 2 0.80 16.14 -17.62
CA SER A 2 -0.07 15.66 -18.71
C SER A 2 0.71 14.82 -19.72
N CYS A 3 0.00 14.08 -20.59
CA CYS A 3 0.62 13.41 -21.73
C CYS A 3 1.22 14.45 -22.69
N CYS A 4 2.44 14.21 -23.18
CA CYS A 4 3.13 15.12 -24.10
C CYS A 4 2.71 14.96 -25.57
N VAL A 5 1.85 13.99 -25.90
CA VAL A 5 1.35 13.79 -27.27
C VAL A 5 0.26 14.82 -27.63
N PRO A 6 0.40 15.59 -28.73
CA PRO A 6 -0.63 16.51 -29.22
C PRO A 6 -1.97 15.81 -29.45
N ASN A 7 -3.09 16.48 -29.16
CA ASN A 7 -4.45 15.97 -29.35
C ASN A 7 -4.77 14.64 -28.63
N CYS A 8 -3.99 14.27 -27.60
CA CYS A 8 -4.33 13.13 -26.75
C CYS A 8 -5.63 13.40 -25.97
N LEU A 9 -6.68 12.60 -26.21
CA LEU A 9 -7.96 12.67 -25.49
C LEU A 9 -7.80 12.45 -23.96
N PHE A 10 -6.66 11.93 -23.52
CA PHE A 10 -6.32 11.63 -22.12
C PHE A 10 -5.22 12.54 -21.56
N ARG A 11 -5.10 13.76 -22.10
CA ARG A 11 -4.13 14.77 -21.65
C ARG A 11 -4.39 15.24 -20.21
N ASP A 12 -5.63 15.13 -19.74
CA ASP A 12 -6.05 15.65 -18.43
C ASP A 12 -5.33 14.97 -17.25
N LYS A 13 -4.88 15.77 -16.29
CA LYS A 13 -4.12 15.33 -15.12
C LYS A 13 -4.96 14.45 -14.19
N TYR A 14 -6.28 14.59 -14.23
CA TYR A 14 -7.24 13.90 -13.34
C TYR A 14 -7.67 12.50 -13.79
N LEU A 15 -7.41 12.10 -15.04
CA LEU A 15 -7.64 10.74 -15.53
C LEU A 15 -6.56 9.78 -14.97
N LYS A 16 -6.98 8.79 -14.17
CA LYS A 16 -6.12 7.73 -13.60
C LYS A 16 -5.62 6.77 -14.69
N GLN A 17 -4.62 7.17 -15.46
CA GLN A 17 -3.93 6.29 -16.42
C GLN A 17 -2.41 6.27 -16.15
N SER A 18 -1.78 5.11 -16.39
CA SER A 18 -0.32 4.95 -16.30
C SER A 18 0.39 5.73 -17.40
N ARG A 19 1.48 6.42 -17.04
CA ARG A 19 2.28 7.26 -17.94
C ARG A 19 3.75 6.88 -17.82
N PHE A 20 4.43 6.79 -18.95
CA PHE A 20 5.82 6.33 -19.06
C PHE A 20 6.74 7.50 -19.40
N TYR A 21 7.94 7.50 -18.82
CA TYR A 21 8.99 8.46 -19.17
C TYR A 21 9.60 8.12 -20.52
N ILE A 22 10.09 9.14 -21.21
CA ILE A 22 10.84 8.97 -22.46
C ILE A 22 12.13 8.19 -22.17
N PRO A 23 12.56 7.29 -23.06
CA PRO A 23 13.84 6.61 -22.96
C PRO A 23 15.01 7.58 -22.83
N LYS A 24 15.99 7.21 -21.99
CA LYS A 24 17.27 7.94 -21.91
C LYS A 24 18.22 7.59 -23.05
N ASP A 25 18.00 6.43 -23.67
CA ASP A 25 18.76 5.98 -24.84
C ASP A 25 18.37 6.80 -26.08
N LEU A 26 19.38 7.35 -26.77
CA LEU A 26 19.20 8.28 -27.88
C LEU A 26 18.58 7.59 -29.10
N SER A 27 18.96 6.34 -29.37
CA SER A 27 18.43 5.56 -30.50
C SER A 27 16.94 5.25 -30.32
N LEU A 28 16.55 4.75 -29.14
CA LEU A 28 15.14 4.45 -28.84
C LEU A 28 14.30 5.72 -28.73
N ARG A 29 14.87 6.83 -28.23
CA ARG A 29 14.22 8.14 -28.22
C ARG A 29 13.92 8.62 -29.64
N TYR A 30 14.87 8.50 -30.56
CA TYR A 30 14.68 8.87 -31.96
C TYR A 30 13.53 8.07 -32.60
N GLU A 31 13.42 6.77 -32.30
CA GLU A 31 12.30 5.95 -32.76
C GLU A 31 10.94 6.39 -32.18
N TRP A 32 10.90 6.82 -30.92
CA TRP A 32 9.69 7.39 -30.31
C TRP A 32 9.29 8.72 -30.95
N GLU A 33 10.26 9.59 -31.22
CA GLU A 33 10.05 10.88 -31.89
C GLU A 33 9.53 10.67 -33.32
N LYS A 34 10.09 9.70 -34.05
CA LYS A 34 9.65 9.32 -35.39
C LYS A 34 8.25 8.72 -35.40
N ALA A 35 7.93 7.85 -34.44
CA ALA A 35 6.61 7.21 -34.35
C ALA A 35 5.50 8.21 -33.97
N LEU A 36 5.78 9.10 -33.02
CA LEU A 36 4.80 10.07 -32.52
C LEU A 36 4.77 11.38 -33.31
N LYS A 37 5.76 11.62 -34.18
CA LYS A 37 5.97 12.88 -34.92
C LYS A 37 6.07 14.09 -34.00
N ILE A 38 6.82 13.94 -32.90
CA ILE A 38 7.05 14.97 -31.89
C ILE A 38 8.54 15.03 -31.62
N ASN A 39 9.10 16.24 -31.49
CA ASN A 39 10.45 16.42 -30.96
C ASN A 39 10.38 16.67 -29.44
N PHE A 40 11.01 15.82 -28.63
CA PHE A 40 10.97 15.97 -27.18
C PHE A 40 12.01 16.99 -26.73
N GLN A 41 11.58 18.12 -26.14
CA GLN A 41 12.51 19.13 -25.63
C GLN A 41 13.08 18.79 -24.23
N ASN A 42 12.34 18.03 -23.41
CA ASN A 42 12.68 17.77 -22.00
C ASN A 42 12.64 16.27 -21.65
N ASN A 43 13.61 15.80 -20.85
CA ASN A 43 13.71 14.41 -20.37
C ASN A 43 12.61 14.02 -19.37
N ASN A 44 11.85 14.99 -18.86
CA ASN A 44 10.75 14.78 -17.92
C ASN A 44 9.38 14.60 -18.60
N SER A 45 9.33 14.68 -19.93
CA SER A 45 8.10 14.47 -20.71
C SER A 45 7.63 13.00 -20.60
N ARG A 46 6.31 12.80 -20.59
CA ARG A 46 5.68 11.49 -20.38
C ARG A 46 4.60 11.19 -21.42
N VAL A 47 4.58 9.94 -21.88
CA VAL A 47 3.58 9.42 -22.82
C VAL A 47 2.61 8.50 -22.07
N CYS A 48 1.31 8.61 -22.30
CA CYS A 48 0.32 7.75 -21.65
C CYS A 48 0.23 6.35 -22.28
N ARG A 49 -0.31 5.39 -21.53
CA ARG A 49 -0.48 3.99 -21.95
C ARG A 49 -1.18 3.79 -23.29
N GLN A 50 -2.11 4.66 -23.69
CA GLN A 50 -2.90 4.51 -24.92
C GLN A 50 -2.07 4.57 -26.21
N HIS A 51 -0.84 5.10 -26.14
CA HIS A 51 0.06 5.16 -27.29
C HIS A 51 0.94 3.92 -27.43
N PHE A 52 0.77 2.89 -26.60
CA PHE A 52 1.51 1.63 -26.68
C PHE A 52 0.53 0.47 -26.82
N ARG A 53 0.98 -0.65 -27.39
CA ARG A 53 0.17 -1.88 -27.42
C ARG A 53 0.11 -2.45 -26.01
N ASP A 54 -1.01 -3.08 -25.65
CA ASP A 54 -1.14 -3.72 -24.34
C ASP A 54 -0.10 -4.84 -24.11
N SER A 55 0.43 -5.44 -25.17
CA SER A 55 1.52 -6.43 -25.12
C SER A 55 2.86 -5.86 -24.61
N ASP A 56 3.07 -4.56 -24.84
CA ASP A 56 4.35 -3.88 -24.60
C ASP A 56 4.43 -3.34 -23.17
N ILE A 57 3.33 -3.43 -22.43
CA ILE A 57 3.21 -2.96 -21.06
C ILE A 57 3.18 -4.14 -20.11
N ILE A 58 4.12 -4.13 -19.17
CA ILE A 58 4.24 -5.10 -18.08
C ILE A 58 3.44 -4.54 -16.90
N ASP A 59 2.23 -5.06 -16.72
CA ASP A 59 1.35 -4.77 -15.59
C ASP A 59 1.46 -5.80 -14.46
N SER A 60 2.12 -6.92 -14.72
CA SER A 60 2.18 -8.05 -13.83
C SER A 60 3.54 -8.74 -13.87
N TRP A 61 3.99 -9.22 -12.71
CA TRP A 61 5.18 -10.05 -12.58
C TRP A 61 4.76 -11.46 -12.17
N VAL A 62 5.42 -12.46 -12.73
CA VAL A 62 5.09 -13.86 -12.49
C VAL A 62 6.28 -14.58 -11.87
N SER A 63 6.05 -15.33 -10.80
CA SER A 63 7.04 -16.15 -10.11
C SER A 63 6.63 -17.61 -10.07
N GLY A 64 7.62 -18.51 -9.90
CA GLY A 64 7.42 -19.96 -9.77
C GLY A 64 7.56 -20.74 -11.07
N THR A 65 7.64 -22.07 -10.95
CA THR A 65 7.70 -23.04 -12.06
C THR A 65 6.57 -24.06 -11.92
N GLY A 66 5.91 -24.42 -13.05
CA GLY A 66 4.80 -25.38 -13.05
C GLY A 66 3.52 -24.85 -12.38
N ASP A 67 2.89 -25.67 -11.54
CA ASP A 67 1.60 -25.39 -10.90
C ASP A 67 1.63 -24.39 -9.74
N SER A 68 2.83 -23.99 -9.28
CA SER A 68 3.05 -22.96 -8.27
C SER A 68 3.28 -21.55 -8.86
N LYS A 69 2.87 -21.35 -10.12
CA LYS A 69 2.99 -20.07 -10.83
C LYS A 69 1.93 -19.07 -10.35
N TYR A 70 2.36 -17.97 -9.75
CA TYR A 70 1.46 -16.89 -9.32
C TYR A 70 1.87 -15.54 -9.89
N THR A 71 0.84 -14.74 -10.21
CA THR A 71 0.98 -13.45 -10.90
C THR A 71 0.60 -12.32 -9.96
N VAL A 72 1.52 -11.37 -9.76
CA VAL A 72 1.31 -10.18 -8.92
C VAL A 72 1.24 -8.94 -9.80
N CYS A 73 0.18 -8.15 -9.67
CA CYS A 73 0.04 -6.87 -10.37
C CYS A 73 1.06 -5.85 -9.84
N LEU A 74 1.81 -5.21 -10.73
CA LEU A 74 2.74 -4.16 -10.38
C LEU A 74 2.00 -2.87 -10.01
N LYS A 75 2.38 -2.24 -8.89
CA LYS A 75 1.84 -0.93 -8.47
C LYS A 75 2.11 0.18 -9.50
N ILE A 76 3.18 0.06 -10.27
CA ILE A 76 3.56 0.97 -11.35
C ILE A 76 3.87 0.11 -12.58
N PRO A 77 3.03 0.15 -13.63
CA PRO A 77 3.31 -0.56 -14.88
C PRO A 77 4.64 -0.09 -15.49
N LYS A 78 5.34 -0.99 -16.18
CA LYS A 78 6.58 -0.67 -16.91
C LYS A 78 6.43 -1.02 -18.39
N LEU A 79 7.20 -0.38 -19.26
CA LEU A 79 7.31 -0.80 -20.66
C LEU A 79 8.35 -1.91 -20.79
N ARG A 80 8.16 -2.82 -21.75
CA ARG A 80 9.20 -3.76 -22.19
C ARG A 80 10.38 -2.99 -22.78
N ASN A 81 11.58 -3.53 -22.63
CA ASN A 81 12.78 -2.96 -23.22
C ASN A 81 12.62 -2.90 -24.76
N GLY A 82 12.87 -1.74 -25.36
CA GLY A 82 12.71 -1.52 -26.80
C GLY A 82 11.27 -1.30 -27.27
N ALA A 83 10.29 -1.12 -26.38
CA ALA A 83 8.93 -0.79 -26.78
C ALA A 83 8.86 0.59 -27.47
N ILE A 84 8.18 0.65 -28.61
CA ILE A 84 8.00 1.86 -29.43
C ILE A 84 6.50 2.23 -29.44
N PRO A 85 6.13 3.52 -29.34
CA PRO A 85 4.75 3.96 -29.48
C PRO A 85 4.13 3.60 -30.83
N ILE A 86 2.80 3.49 -30.88
CA ILE A 86 2.04 3.23 -32.09
C ILE A 86 2.20 4.44 -33.04
N PRO A 87 2.67 4.25 -34.29
CA PRO A 87 2.87 5.34 -35.24
C PRO A 87 1.57 6.09 -35.55
N VAL A 88 1.62 7.42 -35.56
CA VAL A 88 0.49 8.27 -35.95
C VAL A 88 0.37 8.29 -37.48
N PRO A 89 -0.76 7.83 -38.09
CA PRO A 89 -0.94 7.85 -39.54
C PRO A 89 -0.87 9.27 -40.13
N ASP A 90 -0.39 9.42 -41.37
CA ASP A 90 -0.23 10.71 -42.07
C ASP A 90 -1.53 11.39 -42.55
N SER A 91 -2.70 11.01 -42.04
CA SER A 91 -3.95 11.69 -42.37
C SER A 91 -4.95 11.70 -41.20
N PRO A 92 -5.72 12.79 -40.99
CA PRO A 92 -6.66 12.90 -39.88
C PRO A 92 -7.95 12.07 -40.04
N ASP A 93 -8.05 11.23 -41.08
CA ASP A 93 -9.31 10.60 -41.48
C ASP A 93 -9.44 9.11 -41.13
N ASN A 94 -8.52 8.54 -40.36
CA ASN A 94 -8.60 7.12 -39.97
C ASN A 94 -8.35 6.85 -38.48
N LEU A 95 -8.96 7.68 -37.61
CA LEU A 95 -9.03 7.45 -36.17
C LEU A 95 -10.45 7.06 -35.70
N ILE A 96 -11.18 6.24 -36.48
CA ILE A 96 -12.44 5.58 -36.06
C ILE A 96 -12.51 4.12 -36.57
N SER A 97 -11.40 3.39 -36.59
CA SER A 97 -11.39 1.99 -37.06
C SER A 97 -10.85 0.95 -36.08
N SER A 98 -10.69 1.29 -34.79
CA SER A 98 -10.25 0.31 -33.77
C SER A 98 -10.95 0.41 -32.41
N ILE A 99 -11.99 1.24 -32.26
CA ILE A 99 -12.91 1.22 -31.10
C ILE A 99 -14.34 0.99 -31.58
N ASN A 100 -14.55 -0.12 -32.30
CA ASN A 100 -15.89 -0.68 -32.51
C ASN A 100 -15.76 -2.19 -32.75
N SER A 101 -15.38 -2.89 -31.70
CA SER A 101 -15.85 -4.27 -31.55
C SER A 101 -16.22 -4.51 -30.09
N ILE A 102 -17.47 -4.96 -29.92
CA ILE A 102 -18.08 -5.52 -28.72
C ILE A 102 -18.83 -4.50 -27.84
N ASN A 103 -20.04 -4.10 -28.30
CA ASN A 103 -21.27 -4.62 -27.70
C ASN A 103 -22.51 -4.35 -28.57
N ILE A 104 -23.03 -5.45 -29.15
CA ILE A 104 -24.43 -5.88 -29.28
C ILE A 104 -25.46 -4.82 -29.75
N ASP A 105 -25.94 -4.98 -30.99
CA ASP A 105 -27.40 -4.99 -31.27
C ASP A 105 -27.72 -5.57 -32.66
N HIS A 106 -27.45 -6.87 -32.83
CA HIS A 106 -28.00 -7.68 -33.90
C HIS A 106 -28.54 -8.99 -33.34
N CYS A 107 -29.75 -8.94 -32.76
CA CYS A 107 -30.61 -10.11 -32.60
C CYS A 107 -32.07 -9.65 -32.43
N TYR A 108 -32.87 -9.80 -33.48
CA TYR A 108 -34.30 -10.06 -33.34
C TYR A 108 -34.58 -11.43 -33.95
N ALA A 109 -34.47 -12.47 -33.11
CA ALA A 109 -35.12 -13.76 -33.26
C ALA A 109 -35.08 -14.47 -31.88
N ALA A 110 -36.26 -14.81 -31.36
CA ALA A 110 -36.51 -15.21 -29.97
C ALA A 110 -36.33 -16.71 -29.68
N LYS A 111 -36.12 -17.06 -28.39
CA LYS A 111 -37.03 -17.91 -27.58
C LYS A 111 -36.66 -17.81 -26.08
N LYS A 112 -37.67 -17.67 -25.22
CA LYS A 112 -37.60 -17.63 -23.74
C LYS A 112 -37.02 -18.93 -23.16
N PRO A 113 -36.46 -18.90 -21.94
CA PRO A 113 -37.10 -19.67 -20.86
C PRO A 113 -37.41 -18.83 -19.62
N GLN A 114 -38.39 -19.35 -18.88
CA GLN A 114 -39.02 -18.84 -17.67
C GLN A 114 -38.07 -18.69 -16.48
N GLU A 115 -38.54 -17.83 -15.59
CA GLU A 115 -38.10 -17.49 -14.24
C GLU A 115 -37.68 -18.70 -13.38
N ASN A 116 -36.54 -18.54 -12.73
CA ASN A 116 -36.45 -18.57 -11.26
C ASN A 116 -35.13 -17.91 -10.87
N ASN A 117 -35.20 -16.74 -10.24
CA ASN A 117 -34.53 -16.48 -8.96
C ASN A 117 -34.82 -15.04 -8.51
N ILE A 118 -35.56 -14.99 -7.42
CA ILE A 118 -35.65 -13.88 -6.48
C ILE A 118 -34.23 -13.49 -6.03
N ALA A 119 -33.96 -12.19 -6.11
CA ALA A 119 -32.98 -11.40 -5.34
C ALA A 119 -31.51 -11.88 -5.37
N GLU A 120 -30.49 -11.05 -5.50
CA GLU A 120 -30.32 -9.72 -4.94
C GLU A 120 -29.03 -9.12 -5.51
N THR A 121 -28.93 -7.79 -5.43
CA THR A 121 -27.70 -6.98 -5.44
C THR A 121 -26.80 -6.94 -6.69
N ILE A 122 -27.03 -5.96 -7.57
CA ILE A 122 -25.94 -5.18 -8.17
C ILE A 122 -26.24 -3.69 -8.08
N HIS A 123 -25.50 -3.02 -7.19
CA HIS A 123 -25.28 -1.59 -7.17
C HIS A 123 -24.73 -1.07 -8.51
N ASN A 124 -25.30 0.06 -8.94
CA ASN A 124 -24.64 1.20 -9.56
C ASN A 124 -23.43 0.92 -10.46
N THR A 125 -23.69 0.92 -11.78
CA THR A 125 -22.84 1.67 -12.72
C THR A 125 -23.74 2.33 -13.76
N GLY A 126 -24.20 3.53 -13.44
CA GLY A 126 -24.66 4.47 -14.45
C GLY A 126 -23.46 4.88 -15.32
N ILE A 127 -23.61 4.77 -16.63
CA ILE A 127 -22.99 5.60 -17.67
C ILE A 127 -23.79 5.29 -18.96
N ILE A 128 -24.23 6.36 -19.63
CA ILE A 128 -25.01 6.47 -20.88
C ILE A 128 -26.49 6.83 -20.67
N ASN A 129 -26.69 8.09 -20.30
CA ASN A 129 -27.77 8.96 -20.80
C ASN A 129 -27.23 10.38 -20.66
N ASN A 130 -26.55 10.89 -21.70
CA ASN A 130 -26.17 12.29 -21.84
C ASN A 130 -25.75 12.54 -23.30
N LEU A 131 -26.71 12.50 -24.22
CA LEU A 131 -26.65 13.37 -25.39
C LEU A 131 -27.36 14.66 -24.96
N LYS A 132 -26.56 15.67 -24.62
CA LYS A 132 -27.01 17.03 -24.31
C LYS A 132 -27.87 17.52 -25.47
N ARG A 133 -29.17 17.71 -25.21
CA ARG A 133 -30.06 18.50 -26.07
C ARG A 133 -29.82 19.96 -25.71
N ASN A 134 -29.20 20.72 -26.61
CA ASN A 134 -29.00 22.16 -26.43
C ASN A 134 -30.28 22.90 -26.85
N PHE A 135 -31.02 23.42 -25.88
CA PHE A 135 -31.97 24.52 -26.10
C PHE A 135 -31.54 25.70 -25.23
N PRO A 136 -31.56 26.95 -25.73
CA PRO A 136 -31.19 28.11 -24.93
C PRO A 136 -32.22 28.34 -23.81
N LEU A 137 -31.75 28.34 -22.55
CA LEU A 137 -32.57 28.63 -21.37
C LEU A 137 -32.82 30.15 -21.24
N PHE A 138 -34.07 30.56 -21.01
CA PHE A 138 -34.43 31.91 -20.57
C PHE A 138 -34.58 31.94 -19.04
N ASN A 139 -33.92 32.90 -18.38
CA ASN A 139 -34.00 33.17 -16.94
C ASN A 139 -34.98 34.32 -16.66
N ILE A 140 -35.88 34.17 -15.68
CA ILE A 140 -36.50 35.30 -14.94
C ILE A 140 -36.70 34.89 -13.47
N GLU A 141 -36.36 35.80 -12.55
CA GLU A 141 -36.43 35.68 -11.10
C GLU A 141 -37.75 36.19 -10.49
N SER A 142 -38.01 35.72 -9.26
CA SER A 142 -38.89 36.22 -8.17
C SER A 142 -40.33 35.69 -8.05
N ILE A 143 -40.67 35.35 -6.79
CA ILE A 143 -41.93 34.83 -6.19
C ILE A 143 -42.49 36.02 -5.35
N PRO A 144 -43.81 36.37 -5.25
CA PRO A 144 -44.83 35.49 -4.63
C PRO A 144 -46.36 35.69 -4.91
N LYS A 145 -47.12 34.65 -4.49
CA LYS A 145 -48.50 34.57 -3.93
C LYS A 145 -49.56 33.86 -4.81
N ARG A 146 -50.11 32.78 -4.21
CA ARG A 146 -51.25 31.96 -4.65
C ARG A 146 -52.45 32.79 -5.11
N LEU A 147 -52.88 32.59 -6.36
CA LEU A 147 -54.23 32.97 -6.80
C LEU A 147 -55.22 31.87 -6.39
N LYS A 148 -56.16 32.25 -5.51
CA LYS A 148 -57.34 31.42 -5.20
C LYS A 148 -58.33 31.52 -6.37
N VAL A 149 -59.03 30.41 -6.55
CA VAL A 149 -60.19 30.15 -7.42
C VAL A 149 -61.15 31.35 -7.45
N GLU A 150 -60.99 32.23 -8.43
CA GLU A 150 -62.00 33.19 -8.89
C GLU A 150 -61.49 33.82 -10.17
N GLN A 151 -61.59 33.10 -11.29
CA GLN A 151 -61.59 33.61 -12.66
C GLN A 151 -61.80 32.46 -13.67
N LYS A 152 -62.91 31.71 -13.53
CA LYS A 152 -63.35 30.71 -14.52
C LYS A 152 -63.83 31.32 -15.86
N ILE A 153 -63.77 32.65 -16.01
CA ILE A 153 -64.25 33.39 -17.20
C ILE A 153 -63.09 34.07 -17.98
N THR A 154 -61.87 34.17 -17.42
CA THR A 154 -60.74 34.88 -18.08
C THR A 154 -59.82 33.98 -18.91
N LEU A 155 -59.89 32.65 -18.76
CA LEU A 155 -59.13 31.69 -19.57
C LEU A 155 -59.66 31.53 -21.00
N LEU A 156 -60.86 32.02 -21.28
CA LEU A 156 -61.46 32.05 -22.62
C LEU A 156 -60.87 33.16 -23.51
N ASN A 157 -60.15 34.12 -22.93
CA ASN A 157 -59.50 35.25 -23.64
C ASN A 157 -57.99 35.05 -23.88
N LEU A 158 -57.49 33.82 -23.84
CA LEU A 158 -56.10 33.52 -24.16
C LEU A 158 -55.80 33.75 -25.65
N ASN A 159 -54.64 34.32 -25.97
CA ASN A 159 -54.19 34.55 -27.33
C ASN A 159 -53.50 33.28 -27.88
N ILE A 160 -54.32 32.30 -28.25
CA ILE A 160 -53.89 30.97 -28.70
C ILE A 160 -53.50 31.01 -30.19
N PRO A 161 -52.44 30.31 -30.63
CA PRO A 161 -52.08 30.23 -32.05
C PRO A 161 -53.23 29.72 -32.94
N THR A 162 -53.27 30.15 -34.21
CA THR A 162 -54.30 29.71 -35.15
C THR A 162 -54.36 28.19 -35.26
N LYS A 163 -55.58 27.62 -35.34
CA LYS A 163 -55.88 26.16 -35.42
C LYS A 163 -55.72 25.36 -34.13
N TRP A 164 -55.56 26.02 -32.99
CA TRP A 164 -55.76 25.41 -31.68
C TRP A 164 -57.18 25.68 -31.19
N PHE A 165 -57.75 24.71 -30.48
CA PHE A 165 -59.09 24.75 -29.91
C PHE A 165 -58.99 24.51 -28.41
N CYS A 166 -59.92 25.07 -27.64
CA CYS A 166 -59.99 24.93 -26.19
C CYS A 166 -61.34 24.30 -25.84
N ASP A 167 -61.29 23.15 -25.19
CA ASP A 167 -62.47 22.47 -24.66
C ASP A 167 -62.36 22.40 -23.13
N ILE A 168 -63.47 22.67 -22.44
CA ILE A 168 -63.61 22.49 -21.00
C ILE A 168 -64.45 21.24 -20.80
N ASP A 169 -63.87 20.20 -20.21
CA ASP A 169 -64.49 18.90 -20.03
C ASP A 169 -64.62 18.59 -18.54
N GLU A 170 -65.82 18.22 -18.07
CA GLU A 170 -66.11 17.96 -16.64
C GLU A 170 -65.97 16.48 -16.23
N THR A 171 -65.22 15.68 -16.99
CA THR A 171 -65.49 14.23 -17.08
C THR A 171 -64.34 13.28 -16.69
N LEU A 172 -63.34 13.72 -15.91
CA LEU A 172 -62.35 12.81 -15.32
C LEU A 172 -62.57 12.62 -13.81
N ILE A 173 -63.08 11.45 -13.44
CA ILE A 173 -63.22 11.00 -12.05
C ILE A 173 -61.87 10.44 -11.61
N ILE A 174 -61.14 11.20 -10.80
CA ILE A 174 -59.97 10.72 -10.06
C ILE A 174 -60.36 10.74 -8.59
N ASN A 175 -60.29 9.60 -7.90
CA ASN A 175 -60.71 9.44 -6.49
C ASN A 175 -62.17 9.84 -6.18
N ASN A 176 -63.12 9.47 -7.04
CA ASN A 176 -64.57 9.72 -6.84
C ASN A 176 -64.99 11.19 -6.68
N GLN A 177 -64.17 12.15 -7.12
CA GLN A 177 -64.55 13.57 -7.24
C GLN A 177 -64.45 14.01 -8.71
N LYS A 178 -65.43 14.78 -9.19
CA LYS A 178 -65.43 15.37 -10.53
C LYS A 178 -64.43 16.52 -10.55
N GLN A 179 -63.39 16.44 -11.38
CA GLN A 179 -62.47 17.55 -11.62
C GLN A 179 -62.72 18.17 -12.98
N ILE A 180 -62.73 19.51 -13.04
CA ILE A 180 -62.82 20.28 -14.28
C ILE A 180 -61.44 20.32 -14.92
N ILE A 181 -61.37 19.95 -16.20
CA ILE A 181 -60.14 19.93 -16.96
C ILE A 181 -60.27 20.86 -18.16
N ILE A 182 -59.24 21.66 -18.40
CA ILE A 182 -59.15 22.53 -19.57
C ILE A 182 -58.16 21.89 -20.54
N SER A 183 -58.61 21.57 -21.74
CA SER A 183 -57.77 20.96 -22.78
C SER A 183 -57.62 21.86 -23.99
N PHE A 184 -56.37 22.19 -24.33
CA PHE A 184 -56.00 22.88 -25.56
C PHE A 184 -55.49 21.87 -26.57
N HIS A 185 -56.05 21.82 -27.76
CA HIS A 185 -55.64 20.84 -28.75
C HIS A 185 -55.53 21.42 -30.15
N LYS A 186 -54.52 20.98 -30.90
CA LYS A 186 -54.31 21.31 -32.31
C LYS A 186 -54.70 20.11 -33.17
N LEU A 187 -55.64 20.33 -34.08
CA LEU A 187 -56.02 19.32 -35.06
C LEU A 187 -55.00 19.27 -36.20
N GLY A 188 -54.53 18.06 -36.53
CA GLY A 188 -53.66 17.82 -37.67
C GLY A 188 -54.38 18.00 -39.02
N SER A 189 -53.63 18.02 -40.11
CA SER A 189 -54.20 18.14 -41.47
C SER A 189 -55.14 16.98 -41.79
N TYR A 190 -56.31 17.30 -42.37
CA TYR A 190 -57.27 16.30 -42.83
C TYR A 190 -56.67 15.50 -43.99
N THR A 191 -56.42 14.21 -43.77
CA THR A 191 -55.89 13.32 -44.81
C THR A 191 -56.99 12.37 -45.29
N LYS A 192 -57.60 12.68 -46.45
CA LYS A 192 -58.66 11.85 -47.09
C LYS A 192 -58.27 10.38 -47.27
N ASN A 193 -56.97 10.08 -47.31
CA ASN A 193 -56.42 8.77 -47.68
C ASN A 193 -55.93 7.90 -46.51
N VAL A 194 -56.04 8.33 -45.25
CA VAL A 194 -55.44 7.61 -44.10
C VAL A 194 -56.49 7.25 -43.04
N THR A 195 -57.26 8.20 -42.49
CA THR A 195 -58.11 7.95 -41.32
C THR A 195 -59.60 8.28 -41.49
N GLN A 196 -60.02 8.96 -42.57
CA GLN A 196 -61.37 9.55 -42.69
C GLN A 196 -61.81 10.41 -41.47
N MET A 197 -60.86 10.80 -40.60
CA MET A 197 -61.09 11.59 -39.38
C MET A 197 -59.91 12.53 -39.14
N ARG A 198 -60.17 13.70 -38.54
CA ARG A 198 -59.11 14.60 -38.05
C ARG A 198 -58.57 14.04 -36.74
N CYS A 199 -57.25 13.93 -36.63
CA CYS A 199 -56.59 13.48 -35.41
C CYS A 199 -55.96 14.65 -34.66
N ILE A 200 -55.93 14.56 -33.34
CA ILE A 200 -55.28 15.54 -32.46
C ILE A 200 -53.77 15.35 -32.59
N GLU A 201 -53.08 16.35 -33.14
CA GLU A 201 -51.63 16.32 -33.36
C GLU A 201 -50.89 16.67 -32.07
N LYS A 202 -51.38 17.68 -31.36
CA LYS A 202 -50.83 18.21 -30.11
C LYS A 202 -51.98 18.48 -29.15
N GLN A 203 -51.84 18.08 -27.89
CA GLN A 203 -52.81 18.36 -26.84
C GLN A 203 -52.07 18.76 -25.56
N LEU A 204 -52.57 19.79 -24.90
CA LEU A 204 -52.12 20.27 -23.60
C LEU A 204 -53.33 20.24 -22.68
N ILE A 205 -53.22 19.52 -21.57
CA ILE A 205 -54.30 19.33 -20.59
C ILE A 205 -53.87 19.98 -19.28
N LEU A 206 -54.75 20.80 -18.70
CA LEU A 206 -54.58 21.45 -17.41
C LEU A 206 -55.60 20.90 -16.41
N ASN A 207 -55.11 20.41 -15.27
CA ASN A 207 -55.97 19.97 -14.16
C ASN A 207 -56.25 21.11 -13.16
N GLU A 208 -57.18 20.92 -12.24
CA GLU A 208 -57.54 21.90 -11.19
C GLU A 208 -56.36 22.31 -10.29
N GLU A 209 -55.37 21.44 -10.13
CA GLU A 209 -54.14 21.70 -9.37
C GLU A 209 -53.08 22.47 -10.18
N SER A 210 -53.41 22.88 -11.42
CA SER A 210 -52.54 23.60 -12.37
C SER A 210 -51.36 22.78 -12.91
N ASP A 211 -51.46 21.45 -12.90
CA ASP A 211 -50.51 20.55 -13.56
C ASP A 211 -50.73 20.50 -15.08
N ILE A 212 -49.62 20.54 -15.85
CA ILE A 212 -49.64 20.47 -17.32
C ILE A 212 -49.32 19.05 -17.81
N PHE A 213 -50.21 18.47 -18.61
CA PHE A 213 -49.96 17.23 -19.34
C PHE A 213 -49.90 17.49 -20.85
N LEU A 214 -48.80 17.10 -21.49
CA LEU A 214 -48.59 17.26 -22.92
C LEU A 214 -48.72 15.93 -23.63
N TYR A 215 -49.46 15.90 -24.74
CA TYR A 215 -49.62 14.75 -25.60
C TYR A 215 -49.32 15.13 -27.06
N ALA A 216 -48.64 14.25 -27.78
CA ALA A 216 -48.56 14.30 -29.24
C ALA A 216 -48.99 12.97 -29.84
N PHE A 217 -50.00 13.00 -30.72
CA PHE A 217 -50.63 11.79 -31.29
C PHE A 217 -50.90 10.71 -30.23
N ASP A 218 -51.59 11.08 -29.14
CA ASP A 218 -51.94 10.24 -27.98
C ASP A 218 -50.75 9.66 -27.16
N LYS A 219 -49.52 10.12 -27.39
CA LYS A 219 -48.36 9.78 -26.56
C LYS A 219 -48.06 10.93 -25.60
N LYS A 220 -48.06 10.64 -24.29
CA LYS A 220 -47.59 11.58 -23.26
C LYS A 220 -46.11 11.95 -23.48
N ILE A 221 -45.80 13.24 -23.43
CA ILE A 221 -44.46 13.82 -23.58
C ILE A 221 -44.13 14.58 -22.29
N GLU A 222 -42.85 14.59 -21.91
CA GLU A 222 -42.40 15.40 -20.77
C GLU A 222 -42.08 16.84 -21.18
N LEU A 223 -42.28 17.81 -20.29
CA LEU A 223 -41.93 19.23 -20.51
C LEU A 223 -40.45 19.41 -20.91
N SER A 224 -39.58 18.55 -20.40
CA SER A 224 -38.15 18.48 -20.70
C SER A 224 -37.86 18.18 -22.19
N ASP A 225 -38.72 17.41 -22.86
CA ASP A 225 -38.59 17.07 -24.29
C ASP A 225 -38.88 18.27 -25.20
N ILE A 226 -39.57 19.28 -24.67
CA ILE A 226 -39.93 20.54 -25.34
C ILE A 226 -38.94 21.67 -24.98
N GLY A 227 -37.97 21.40 -24.10
CA GLY A 227 -36.99 22.39 -23.63
C GLY A 227 -37.50 23.28 -22.50
N VAL A 228 -38.55 22.85 -21.78
CA VAL A 228 -39.15 23.57 -20.65
C VAL A 228 -38.80 22.85 -19.34
N ASN A 229 -38.37 23.59 -18.31
CA ASN A 229 -37.98 23.00 -17.02
C ASN A 229 -39.17 22.32 -16.32
N SER A 230 -38.95 21.13 -15.74
CA SER A 230 -39.99 20.30 -15.11
C SER A 230 -40.55 20.83 -13.77
N ASN A 231 -40.06 21.96 -13.26
CA ASN A 231 -40.45 22.53 -11.95
C ASN A 231 -41.27 23.83 -12.05
N ILE A 232 -41.92 24.11 -13.18
CA ILE A 232 -42.74 25.32 -13.33
C ILE A 232 -44.09 25.10 -12.62
N LYS A 233 -44.37 25.93 -11.61
CA LYS A 233 -45.71 26.09 -11.02
C LYS A 233 -46.34 27.32 -11.67
N ILE A 234 -47.47 27.12 -12.36
CA ILE A 234 -48.10 28.18 -13.15
C ILE A 234 -48.82 29.14 -12.22
N ASP A 235 -48.41 30.41 -12.24
CA ASP A 235 -49.12 31.48 -11.50
C ASP A 235 -49.81 32.48 -12.46
N ASN A 236 -49.50 32.48 -13.78
CA ASN A 236 -50.03 33.46 -14.75
C ASN A 236 -50.50 32.84 -16.09
N HIS A 237 -51.60 33.36 -16.65
CA HIS A 237 -52.15 32.99 -17.97
C HIS A 237 -51.17 33.15 -19.14
N THR A 238 -50.23 34.10 -19.04
CA THR A 238 -49.22 34.37 -20.08
C THR A 238 -48.18 33.26 -20.23
N GLU A 239 -47.98 32.41 -19.21
CA GLU A 239 -47.06 31.28 -19.27
C GLU A 239 -47.64 30.12 -20.08
N ILE A 240 -48.95 29.87 -19.96
CA ILE A 240 -49.67 28.87 -20.76
C ILE A 240 -49.59 29.24 -22.24
N GLU A 241 -49.79 30.52 -22.60
CA GLU A 241 -49.64 30.98 -23.99
C GLU A 241 -48.23 30.75 -24.54
N LYS A 242 -47.19 31.01 -23.73
CA LYS A 242 -45.80 30.76 -24.12
C LYS A 242 -45.55 29.28 -24.37
N ILE A 243 -46.04 28.40 -23.49
CA ILE A 243 -45.89 26.95 -23.65
C ILE A 243 -46.63 26.46 -24.90
N ILE A 244 -47.86 26.95 -25.16
CA ILE A 244 -48.60 26.59 -26.37
C ILE A 244 -47.86 27.09 -27.63
N LYS A 245 -47.33 28.33 -27.63
CA LYS A 245 -46.52 28.86 -28.75
C LYS A 245 -45.26 28.02 -28.99
N ILE A 246 -44.52 27.67 -27.94
CA ILE A 246 -43.33 26.80 -28.06
C ILE A 246 -43.74 25.44 -28.60
N PHE A 247 -44.79 24.83 -28.03
CA PHE A 247 -45.26 23.52 -28.45
C PHE A 247 -45.75 23.54 -29.91
N ASP A 248 -46.36 24.64 -30.36
CA ASP A 248 -46.79 24.82 -31.76
C ASP A 248 -45.61 24.76 -32.74
N THR A 249 -44.47 25.38 -32.41
CA THR A 249 -43.27 25.42 -33.28
C THR A 249 -42.46 24.13 -33.36
N ILE A 250 -42.75 23.13 -32.52
CA ILE A 250 -42.00 21.87 -32.51
C ILE A 250 -42.42 20.96 -33.66
N SER A 251 -41.44 20.39 -34.38
CA SER A 251 -41.67 19.37 -35.39
C SER A 251 -41.84 17.99 -34.75
N LEU A 252 -42.95 17.33 -35.07
CA LEU A 252 -43.24 15.97 -34.64
C LEU A 252 -42.98 14.98 -35.77
N CYS A 253 -42.58 13.77 -35.43
CA CYS A 253 -42.48 12.68 -36.40
C CYS A 253 -43.89 12.35 -36.94
N LYS A 254 -44.07 12.20 -38.26
CA LYS A 254 -45.37 11.85 -38.87
C LYS A 254 -45.67 10.34 -38.96
N GLY A 255 -44.90 9.51 -38.25
CA GLY A 255 -44.98 8.04 -38.37
C GLY A 255 -44.29 7.47 -39.62
N ALA A 256 -44.38 6.15 -39.83
CA ALA A 256 -43.73 5.44 -40.93
C ALA A 256 -44.65 5.32 -42.16
N VAL A 257 -45.80 4.66 -42.03
CA VAL A 257 -46.74 4.40 -43.14
C VAL A 257 -48.20 4.41 -42.66
N PRO A 258 -49.17 4.72 -43.53
CA PRO A 258 -50.60 4.56 -43.23
C PRO A 258 -50.96 3.09 -42.95
N SER A 259 -51.59 2.80 -41.81
CA SER A 259 -51.97 1.43 -41.42
C SER A 259 -52.92 0.79 -42.44
N ASN A 260 -53.91 1.55 -42.92
CA ASN A 260 -54.91 1.07 -43.88
C ASN A 260 -54.34 0.61 -45.23
N LYS A 261 -53.21 1.17 -45.69
CA LYS A 261 -52.60 0.78 -46.98
C LYS A 261 -51.74 -0.48 -46.89
N TYR A 262 -51.38 -0.94 -45.69
CA TYR A 262 -50.37 -1.98 -45.48
C TYR A 262 -50.82 -3.07 -44.50
N ARG A 263 -52.14 -3.21 -44.24
CA ARG A 263 -52.71 -4.26 -43.37
C ARG A 263 -52.24 -5.67 -43.72
N ASP A 264 -51.98 -5.94 -45.00
CA ASP A 264 -51.62 -7.27 -45.49
C ASP A 264 -50.12 -7.63 -45.29
N VAL A 265 -49.32 -6.70 -44.75
CA VAL A 265 -47.87 -6.90 -44.51
C VAL A 265 -47.64 -7.48 -43.11
N LYS A 266 -47.23 -8.75 -43.04
CA LYS A 266 -46.87 -9.42 -41.77
C LYS A 266 -45.45 -9.02 -41.34
N LEU A 267 -45.34 -8.24 -40.26
CA LEU A 267 -44.06 -7.84 -39.65
C LEU A 267 -43.72 -8.71 -38.42
N SER A 268 -42.44 -8.94 -38.16
CA SER A 268 -41.97 -9.71 -36.99
C SER A 268 -42.11 -8.98 -35.65
N THR A 269 -42.13 -7.64 -35.68
CA THR A 269 -42.43 -6.78 -34.53
C THR A 269 -43.64 -5.92 -34.88
N ILE A 270 -44.67 -5.96 -34.04
CA ILE A 270 -45.93 -5.25 -34.26
C ILE A 270 -45.65 -3.74 -34.14
N PRO A 271 -45.86 -2.94 -35.20
CA PRO A 271 -45.75 -1.49 -35.11
C PRO A 271 -46.89 -0.93 -34.25
N ILE A 272 -46.63 0.19 -33.58
CA ILE A 272 -47.66 0.88 -32.77
C ILE A 272 -48.52 1.71 -33.72
N GLU A 273 -49.82 1.47 -33.76
CA GLU A 273 -50.77 2.26 -34.54
C GLU A 273 -51.26 3.47 -33.73
N ARG A 274 -51.09 4.67 -34.28
CA ARG A 274 -51.59 5.93 -33.70
C ARG A 274 -52.14 6.79 -34.81
N CYS A 275 -53.39 7.22 -34.67
CA CYS A 275 -54.09 8.03 -35.66
C CYS A 275 -53.98 7.46 -37.09
N GLY A 276 -54.17 6.14 -37.25
CA GLY A 276 -54.09 5.42 -38.55
C GLY A 276 -52.72 5.40 -39.23
N MET A 277 -51.66 5.76 -38.50
CA MET A 277 -50.26 5.64 -38.95
C MET A 277 -49.54 4.60 -38.10
N TRP A 278 -48.63 3.85 -38.72
CA TRP A 278 -47.74 2.91 -38.03
C TRP A 278 -46.45 3.59 -37.58
N TRP A 279 -46.08 3.33 -36.33
CA TRP A 279 -44.91 3.87 -35.67
C TRP A 279 -43.99 2.75 -35.20
N HIS A 280 -42.68 3.00 -35.23
CA HIS A 280 -41.72 2.09 -34.58
C HIS A 280 -41.85 2.20 -33.05
N SER A 281 -41.74 1.09 -32.33
CA SER A 281 -41.88 1.07 -30.85
C SER A 281 -40.92 2.03 -30.13
N LYS A 282 -39.72 2.21 -30.70
CA LYS A 282 -38.69 3.15 -30.23
C LYS A 282 -38.74 4.55 -30.90
N CYS A 283 -39.89 5.01 -31.37
CA CYS A 283 -39.99 6.32 -32.02
C CYS A 283 -39.67 7.48 -31.05
N ILE A 284 -38.88 8.44 -31.52
CA ILE A 284 -38.39 9.62 -30.78
C ILE A 284 -39.50 10.66 -30.58
N THR A 285 -40.57 10.63 -31.39
CA THR A 285 -41.77 11.51 -31.32
C THR A 285 -41.49 13.00 -31.57
N VAL A 286 -40.64 13.65 -30.79
CA VAL A 286 -40.17 15.04 -30.97
C VAL A 286 -38.89 15.04 -31.80
N LEU A 287 -38.87 15.76 -32.93
CA LEU A 287 -37.68 15.84 -33.78
C LEU A 287 -36.79 17.01 -33.34
N PRO A 288 -35.46 16.80 -33.22
CA PRO A 288 -34.54 17.91 -32.99
C PRO A 288 -34.53 18.84 -34.22
N LYS A 289 -34.49 20.16 -33.99
CA LYS A 289 -34.32 21.18 -35.04
C LYS A 289 -32.86 21.17 -35.52
N ASP A 290 -32.50 20.18 -36.32
CA ASP A 290 -31.21 20.18 -37.03
C ASP A 290 -31.43 20.69 -38.46
N ASP A 291 -30.85 21.85 -38.79
CA ASP A 291 -31.00 22.61 -40.06
C ASP A 291 -30.51 21.88 -41.33
N SER A 292 -30.18 20.59 -41.26
CA SER A 292 -29.57 19.82 -42.35
C SER A 292 -30.37 18.59 -42.81
N SER A 293 -31.55 18.30 -42.26
CA SER A 293 -32.45 17.29 -42.85
C SER A 293 -33.93 17.59 -42.60
N ASN A 294 -34.60 18.15 -43.63
CA ASN A 294 -36.04 18.44 -43.68
C ASN A 294 -36.90 17.14 -43.76
N SER A 295 -36.61 16.14 -42.92
CA SER A 295 -37.34 14.87 -42.92
C SER A 295 -38.33 14.81 -41.76
N ASP A 296 -39.63 14.78 -42.10
CA ASP A 296 -40.75 14.65 -41.16
C ASP A 296 -40.80 13.30 -40.40
N THR A 297 -39.77 12.45 -40.50
CA THR A 297 -39.76 11.09 -39.94
C THR A 297 -38.45 10.75 -39.23
N CYS A 298 -38.54 10.21 -38.01
CA CYS A 298 -37.34 9.81 -37.26
C CYS A 298 -36.67 8.57 -37.87
N ILE A 299 -35.38 8.35 -37.56
CA ILE A 299 -34.57 7.22 -38.08
C ILE A 299 -35.27 5.86 -37.88
N TRP A 300 -35.91 5.66 -36.73
CA TRP A 300 -36.63 4.42 -36.43
C TRP A 300 -37.87 4.22 -37.30
N CYS A 301 -38.67 5.27 -37.50
CA CYS A 301 -39.82 5.22 -38.41
C CYS A 301 -39.39 5.13 -39.87
N LYS A 302 -38.26 5.74 -40.27
CA LYS A 302 -37.68 5.62 -41.61
C LYS A 302 -37.22 4.18 -41.89
N ARG A 303 -36.59 3.52 -40.91
CA ARG A 303 -36.25 2.09 -41.00
C ARG A 303 -37.50 1.22 -41.15
N LEU A 304 -38.52 1.47 -40.34
CA LEU A 304 -39.80 0.77 -40.46
C LEU A 304 -40.44 0.98 -41.84
N TRP A 305 -40.42 2.22 -42.35
CA TRP A 305 -40.89 2.55 -43.70
C TRP A 305 -40.18 1.75 -44.79
N TYR A 306 -38.84 1.68 -44.74
CA TYR A 306 -38.07 0.87 -45.69
C TYR A 306 -38.41 -0.62 -45.60
N ILE A 307 -38.58 -1.16 -44.39
CA ILE A 307 -38.95 -2.57 -44.19
C ILE A 307 -40.33 -2.84 -44.80
N VAL A 308 -41.34 -2.03 -44.48
CA VAL A 308 -42.71 -2.22 -44.99
C VAL A 308 -42.79 -2.07 -46.50
N LYS A 309 -42.12 -1.04 -47.06
CA LYS A 309 -42.12 -0.81 -48.52
C LYS A 309 -41.35 -1.90 -49.26
N SER A 310 -40.23 -2.36 -48.71
CA SER A 310 -39.47 -3.49 -49.27
C SER A 310 -40.29 -4.78 -49.23
N GLU A 311 -41.04 -5.03 -48.16
CA GLU A 311 -41.84 -6.25 -48.05
C GLU A 311 -43.02 -6.25 -49.02
N LYS A 312 -43.70 -5.12 -49.20
CA LYS A 312 -44.78 -4.97 -50.19
C LYS A 312 -44.27 -5.06 -51.63
N LEU A 313 -43.08 -4.52 -51.92
CA LEU A 313 -42.42 -4.71 -53.23
C LEU A 313 -42.04 -6.17 -53.47
N ARG A 314 -41.58 -6.89 -52.44
CA ARG A 314 -41.22 -8.32 -52.52
C ARG A 314 -42.45 -9.22 -52.71
N GLN A 315 -43.56 -8.90 -52.04
CA GLN A 315 -44.85 -9.58 -52.25
C GLN A 315 -45.37 -9.41 -53.69
N ARG A 316 -45.20 -8.22 -54.29
CA ARG A 316 -45.57 -7.98 -55.70
C ARG A 316 -44.72 -8.77 -56.71
N ASN A 317 -43.48 -9.09 -56.36
CA ASN A 317 -42.52 -9.71 -57.27
C ASN A 317 -42.29 -11.22 -57.06
N ASN A 318 -43.07 -11.90 -56.18
CA ASN A 318 -42.98 -13.34 -55.89
C ASN A 318 -41.55 -13.88 -55.63
N GLN A 319 -40.68 -13.09 -54.97
CA GLN A 319 -39.31 -13.51 -54.64
C GLN A 319 -39.22 -14.12 -53.23
N SER A 320 -38.51 -15.25 -53.08
CA SER A 320 -38.41 -15.98 -51.80
C SER A 320 -37.68 -15.18 -50.70
N ILE A 321 -38.08 -15.42 -49.44
CA ILE A 321 -37.62 -14.76 -48.20
C ILE A 321 -36.12 -15.01 -47.88
N ARG A 322 -35.40 -15.82 -48.68
CA ARG A 322 -34.00 -16.14 -48.42
C ARG A 322 -33.07 -15.03 -48.92
N THR A 323 -32.48 -14.26 -48.01
CA THR A 323 -31.37 -13.34 -48.33
C THR A 323 -30.22 -14.13 -48.98
N PHE A 324 -30.03 -13.97 -50.29
CA PHE A 324 -28.94 -14.60 -51.02
C PHE A 324 -27.62 -13.89 -50.67
N PHE A 325 -26.82 -14.54 -49.81
CA PHE A 325 -25.44 -14.12 -49.59
C PHE A 325 -24.55 -14.68 -50.70
N SER A 326 -23.62 -13.85 -51.21
CA SER A 326 -22.58 -14.30 -52.14
C SER A 326 -21.76 -15.45 -51.53
N PRO A 327 -21.10 -16.30 -52.34
CA PRO A 327 -20.27 -17.40 -51.84
C PRO A 327 -19.22 -16.96 -50.82
N THR A 328 -18.64 -15.76 -51.02
CA THR A 328 -17.71 -15.10 -50.09
C THR A 328 -18.38 -14.75 -48.75
N LYS A 329 -19.56 -14.12 -48.77
CA LYS A 329 -20.31 -13.79 -47.55
C LYS A 329 -20.79 -15.04 -46.79
N LYS A 330 -21.17 -16.11 -47.48
CA LYS A 330 -21.51 -17.41 -46.85
C LYS A 330 -20.31 -18.05 -46.13
N LYS A 331 -19.11 -18.01 -46.72
CA LYS A 331 -17.87 -18.47 -46.08
C LYS A 331 -17.52 -17.64 -44.83
N THR A 332 -17.72 -16.32 -44.87
CA THR A 332 -17.49 -15.47 -43.69
C THR A 332 -18.47 -15.77 -42.56
N ILE A 333 -19.76 -15.95 -42.87
CA ILE A 333 -20.78 -16.33 -41.87
C ILE A 333 -20.49 -17.70 -41.26
N SER A 334 -20.05 -18.69 -42.05
CA SER A 334 -19.70 -20.01 -41.51
C SER A 334 -18.47 -19.96 -40.59
N LYS A 335 -17.45 -19.15 -40.92
CA LYS A 335 -16.32 -18.87 -40.03
C LYS A 335 -16.78 -18.23 -38.72
N ILE A 336 -17.64 -17.22 -38.77
CA ILE A 336 -18.21 -16.56 -37.57
C ILE A 336 -19.00 -17.55 -36.71
N ARG A 337 -19.84 -18.40 -37.33
CA ARG A 337 -20.60 -19.44 -36.60
C ARG A 337 -19.69 -20.47 -35.93
N LYS A 338 -18.64 -20.93 -36.63
CA LYS A 338 -17.63 -21.83 -36.05
C LYS A 338 -16.90 -21.17 -34.88
N ALA A 339 -16.46 -19.91 -35.04
CA ALA A 339 -15.82 -19.15 -33.97
C ALA A 339 -16.75 -18.98 -32.76
N LYS A 340 -18.02 -18.60 -32.97
CA LYS A 340 -19.04 -18.51 -31.92
C LYS A 340 -19.20 -19.83 -31.18
N ASN A 341 -19.31 -20.94 -31.89
CA ASN A 341 -19.43 -22.28 -31.29
C ASN A 341 -18.18 -22.69 -30.50
N THR A 342 -16.99 -22.32 -30.96
CA THR A 342 -15.75 -22.58 -30.21
C THR A 342 -15.70 -21.75 -28.93
N ILE A 343 -16.12 -20.47 -28.99
CA ILE A 343 -16.16 -19.58 -27.83
C ILE A 343 -17.20 -20.07 -26.80
N THR A 344 -18.41 -20.47 -27.23
CA THR A 344 -19.43 -21.00 -26.31
C THR A 344 -19.01 -22.31 -25.66
N LYS A 345 -18.32 -23.19 -26.39
CA LYS A 345 -17.71 -24.40 -25.82
C LYS A 345 -16.59 -24.09 -24.82
N LYS A 346 -15.75 -23.10 -25.08
CA LYS A 346 -14.72 -22.66 -24.11
C LYS A 346 -15.34 -22.06 -22.86
N PHE A 347 -16.36 -21.22 -23.01
CA PHE A 347 -17.07 -20.58 -21.92
C PHE A 347 -17.78 -21.59 -21.01
N SER A 348 -18.50 -22.56 -21.59
CA SER A 348 -19.16 -23.63 -20.84
C SER A 348 -18.17 -24.50 -20.07
N ARG A 349 -17.05 -24.88 -20.69
CA ARG A 349 -15.97 -25.62 -20.01
C ARG A 349 -15.34 -24.83 -18.86
N ALA A 350 -15.11 -23.53 -19.06
CA ALA A 350 -14.58 -22.66 -18.02
C ALA A 350 -15.57 -22.53 -16.84
N HIS A 351 -16.87 -22.35 -17.13
CA HIS A 351 -17.91 -22.31 -16.12
C HIS A 351 -17.96 -23.60 -15.29
N LEU A 352 -17.98 -24.77 -15.95
CA LEU A 352 -17.96 -26.06 -15.25
C LEU A 352 -16.73 -26.21 -14.34
N LYS A 353 -15.54 -25.76 -14.80
CA LYS A 353 -14.33 -25.81 -14.00
C LYS A 353 -14.39 -24.87 -12.80
N ILE A 354 -14.93 -23.67 -12.96
CA ILE A 354 -15.16 -22.73 -11.85
C ILE A 354 -16.11 -23.33 -10.82
N THR A 355 -17.24 -23.91 -11.26
CA THR A 355 -18.20 -24.55 -10.35
C THR A 355 -17.60 -25.73 -9.60
N CYS A 356 -16.81 -26.58 -10.28
CA CYS A 356 -16.11 -27.68 -9.65
C CYS A 356 -15.12 -27.20 -8.57
N LEU A 357 -14.32 -26.18 -8.88
CA LEU A 357 -13.36 -25.58 -7.94
C LEU A 357 -14.06 -24.94 -6.73
N GLN A 358 -15.21 -24.29 -6.94
CA GLN A 358 -16.02 -23.73 -5.87
C GLN A 358 -16.56 -24.81 -4.93
N ASN A 359 -17.04 -25.94 -5.48
CA ASN A 359 -17.49 -27.08 -4.68
C ASN A 359 -16.33 -27.72 -3.90
N HIS A 360 -15.16 -27.86 -4.54
CA HIS A 360 -13.96 -28.37 -3.87
C HIS A 360 -13.53 -27.47 -2.70
N LEU A 361 -13.53 -26.14 -2.90
CA LEU A 361 -13.27 -25.16 -1.85
C LEU A 361 -14.29 -25.27 -0.70
N LYS A 362 -15.57 -25.47 -1.01
CA LYS A 362 -16.62 -25.65 0.00
C LYS A 362 -16.37 -26.91 0.84
N ASN A 363 -16.07 -28.03 0.19
CA ASN A 363 -15.71 -29.27 0.88
C ASN A 363 -14.49 -29.12 1.79
N ILE A 364 -13.43 -28.45 1.33
CA ILE A 364 -12.25 -28.17 2.17
C ILE A 364 -12.63 -27.30 3.37
N LYS A 365 -13.42 -26.24 3.17
CA LYS A 365 -13.87 -25.36 4.26
C LYS A 365 -14.71 -26.11 5.29
N ASP A 366 -15.55 -27.04 4.84
CA ASP A 366 -16.38 -27.84 5.75
C ASP A 366 -15.55 -28.89 6.49
N LYS A 367 -14.54 -29.49 5.86
CA LYS A 367 -13.53 -30.31 6.55
C LYS A 367 -12.78 -29.49 7.61
N MET A 368 -12.34 -28.28 7.30
CA MET A 368 -11.66 -27.40 8.26
C MET A 368 -12.55 -27.02 9.46
N LYS A 369 -13.84 -26.76 9.24
CA LYS A 369 -14.79 -26.47 10.33
C LYS A 369 -14.99 -27.65 11.29
N LYS A 370 -14.89 -28.88 10.78
CA LYS A 370 -15.04 -30.11 11.57
C LYS A 370 -13.81 -30.46 12.42
N ILE A 371 -12.65 -29.84 12.18
CA ILE A 371 -11.43 -30.12 12.96
C ILE A 371 -11.57 -29.52 14.37
N THR A 372 -11.69 -30.40 15.36
CA THR A 372 -11.68 -30.08 16.80
C THR A 372 -10.26 -29.96 17.33
N HIS A 373 -10.09 -29.35 18.52
CA HIS A 373 -8.78 -29.22 19.18
C HIS A 373 -8.11 -30.59 19.40
N CYS A 374 -8.85 -31.61 19.84
CA CYS A 374 -8.31 -32.94 20.12
C CYS A 374 -7.78 -33.69 18.89
N ASN A 375 -8.32 -33.45 17.69
CA ASN A 375 -7.79 -34.05 16.46
C ASN A 375 -6.51 -33.36 16.01
N LEU A 376 -6.38 -32.05 16.26
CA LEU A 376 -5.20 -31.28 15.92
C LEU A 376 -4.01 -31.70 16.81
N ASP A 377 -4.22 -31.86 18.12
CA ASP A 377 -3.18 -32.26 19.05
C ASP A 377 -2.63 -33.66 18.72
N LYS A 378 -3.50 -34.61 18.36
CA LYS A 378 -3.11 -35.94 17.90
C LYS A 378 -2.31 -35.91 16.59
N VAL A 379 -2.70 -35.07 15.64
CA VAL A 379 -1.98 -34.92 14.37
C VAL A 379 -0.60 -34.30 14.60
N LEU A 380 -0.51 -33.29 15.48
CA LEU A 380 0.74 -32.61 15.80
C LEU A 380 1.71 -33.49 16.61
N GLN A 381 1.21 -34.28 17.55
CA GLN A 381 2.01 -35.28 18.28
C GLN A 381 2.55 -36.38 17.35
N ASN A 382 1.78 -36.79 16.35
CA ASN A 382 2.18 -37.83 15.40
C ASN A 382 3.15 -37.33 14.31
N SER A 383 3.44 -36.02 14.22
CA SER A 383 4.18 -35.44 13.10
C SER A 383 5.57 -34.90 13.43
N ASP A 384 6.11 -35.15 14.63
CA ASP A 384 7.46 -34.74 15.08
C ASP A 384 7.78 -33.25 14.75
N ILE A 385 6.79 -32.38 14.91
CA ILE A 385 6.92 -30.95 14.60
C ILE A 385 7.52 -30.21 15.81
N PRO A 386 8.45 -29.25 15.62
CA PRO A 386 8.97 -28.42 16.71
C PRO A 386 7.88 -27.65 17.47
N ASN A 387 8.02 -27.53 18.79
CA ASN A 387 7.04 -26.87 19.66
C ASN A 387 6.62 -25.47 19.18
N CYS A 388 7.56 -24.64 18.69
CA CYS A 388 7.26 -23.30 18.18
C CYS A 388 6.32 -23.32 16.97
N GLN A 389 6.46 -24.32 16.08
CA GLN A 389 5.57 -24.49 14.93
C GLN A 389 4.22 -25.03 15.35
N SER A 390 4.19 -25.96 16.32
CA SER A 390 2.94 -26.45 16.92
C SER A 390 2.11 -25.30 17.49
N GLU A 391 2.73 -24.43 18.30
CA GLU A 391 2.05 -23.26 18.87
C GLU A 391 1.53 -22.30 17.80
N LEU A 392 2.33 -22.02 16.77
CA LEU A 392 1.89 -21.21 15.64
C LEU A 392 0.65 -21.81 14.96
N ILE A 393 0.66 -23.12 14.72
CA ILE A 393 -0.48 -23.83 14.11
C ILE A 393 -1.71 -23.71 15.01
N HIS A 394 -1.58 -23.95 16.32
CA HIS A 394 -2.69 -23.76 17.27
C HIS A 394 -3.27 -22.35 17.19
N GLU A 395 -2.43 -21.33 17.13
CA GLU A 395 -2.86 -19.93 17.05
C GLU A 395 -3.50 -19.60 15.69
N ILE A 396 -3.04 -20.19 14.58
CA ILE A 396 -3.70 -20.07 13.27
C ILE A 396 -5.11 -20.67 13.33
N PHE A 397 -5.27 -21.86 13.90
CA PHE A 397 -6.58 -22.52 14.03
C PHE A 397 -7.52 -21.74 14.97
N LYS A 398 -7.02 -21.21 16.09
CA LYS A 398 -7.81 -20.33 16.98
C LYS A 398 -8.23 -19.05 16.25
N ALA A 399 -7.31 -18.43 15.52
CA ALA A 399 -7.59 -17.21 14.76
C ALA A 399 -8.61 -17.43 13.63
N ALA A 400 -8.63 -18.63 13.03
CA ALA A 400 -9.58 -19.00 11.98
C ALA A 400 -11.01 -19.24 12.49
N LYS A 401 -11.18 -19.70 13.74
CA LYS A 401 -12.50 -19.91 14.36
C LYS A 401 -13.23 -18.60 14.68
N LEU A 402 -12.50 -17.51 14.87
CA LEU A 402 -13.05 -16.22 15.28
C LEU A 402 -13.44 -15.36 14.08
N LYS A 403 -14.69 -14.86 14.07
CA LYS A 403 -15.17 -13.93 13.02
C LYS A 403 -14.56 -12.54 13.14
N ASN A 404 -14.34 -12.05 14.36
CA ASN A 404 -13.76 -10.73 14.61
C ASN A 404 -12.28 -10.88 15.02
N PRO A 405 -11.32 -10.29 14.28
CA PRO A 405 -9.90 -10.36 14.62
C PRO A 405 -9.55 -9.68 15.94
N LYS A 406 -10.39 -8.77 16.46
CA LYS A 406 -10.17 -8.09 17.75
C LYS A 406 -10.42 -8.99 18.97
N ASN A 407 -11.17 -10.08 18.81
CA ASN A 407 -11.51 -10.98 19.92
C ASN A 407 -10.49 -12.12 20.08
N ARG A 408 -9.33 -12.03 19.42
CA ARG A 408 -8.27 -13.03 19.51
C ARG A 408 -7.59 -12.95 20.87
N LYS A 409 -7.61 -14.06 21.59
CA LYS A 409 -6.78 -14.29 22.78
C LYS A 409 -5.60 -15.15 22.37
N TYR A 410 -4.40 -14.69 22.70
CA TYR A 410 -3.14 -15.37 22.39
C TYR A 410 -2.65 -16.14 23.61
N SER A 411 -1.97 -17.27 23.39
CA SER A 411 -1.25 -17.94 24.48
C SER A 411 -0.06 -17.09 24.96
N GLU A 412 0.38 -17.33 26.20
CA GLU A 412 1.52 -16.63 26.79
C GLU A 412 2.82 -16.91 26.05
N ASN A 413 3.06 -18.18 25.69
CA ASN A 413 4.23 -18.58 24.90
C ASN A 413 4.25 -17.93 23.51
N TRP A 414 3.11 -17.88 22.83
CA TRP A 414 3.00 -17.20 21.54
C TRP A 414 3.25 -15.70 21.66
N LEU A 415 2.72 -15.09 22.72
CA LEU A 415 2.95 -13.69 23.00
C LEU A 415 4.44 -13.42 23.27
N LEU A 416 5.13 -14.28 24.03
CA LEU A 416 6.56 -14.19 24.27
C LEU A 416 7.35 -14.30 22.95
N LEU A 417 7.04 -15.25 22.09
CA LEU A 417 7.64 -15.38 20.76
C LEU A 417 7.41 -14.12 19.91
N CYS A 418 6.19 -13.58 19.94
CA CYS A 418 5.84 -12.34 19.25
C CYS A 418 6.62 -11.14 19.81
N MET A 419 6.82 -11.06 21.13
CA MET A 419 7.65 -10.03 21.76
C MET A 419 9.11 -10.13 21.31
N LEU A 420 9.70 -11.33 21.36
CA LEU A 420 11.07 -11.57 20.89
C LEU A 420 11.24 -11.22 19.41
N PHE A 421 10.25 -11.53 18.58
CA PHE A 421 10.29 -11.19 17.17
C PHE A 421 10.15 -9.69 16.93
N GLN A 422 9.26 -9.01 17.67
CA GLN A 422 9.11 -7.56 17.61
C GLN A 422 10.39 -6.82 18.06
N ILE A 423 11.14 -7.36 19.04
CA ILE A 423 12.42 -6.81 19.49
C ILE A 423 13.48 -6.96 18.39
N ARG A 424 13.57 -8.13 17.75
CA ARG A 424 14.57 -8.41 16.70
C ARG A 424 14.27 -7.68 15.39
N SER A 425 13.01 -7.61 14.98
CA SER A 425 12.62 -7.00 13.71
C SER A 425 11.22 -6.37 13.78
N PRO A 426 11.11 -5.10 14.24
CA PRO A 426 9.85 -4.37 14.24
C PRO A 426 9.22 -4.24 12.85
N SER A 427 10.06 -4.08 11.81
CA SER A 427 9.62 -3.94 10.42
C SER A 427 9.09 -5.27 9.86
N GLY A 428 9.79 -6.37 10.11
CA GLY A 428 9.36 -7.72 9.71
C GLY A 428 8.06 -8.12 10.41
N TYR A 429 7.98 -7.86 11.72
CA TYR A 429 6.76 -8.10 12.50
C TYR A 429 5.57 -7.33 11.94
N LYS A 430 5.74 -6.02 11.70
CA LYS A 430 4.69 -5.17 11.14
C LYS A 430 4.27 -5.64 9.74
N PHE A 431 5.23 -6.00 8.88
CA PHE A 431 4.94 -6.51 7.55
C PHE A 431 4.09 -7.78 7.59
N LEU A 432 4.50 -8.79 8.36
CA LEU A 432 3.77 -10.06 8.45
C LEU A 432 2.36 -9.89 9.02
N ARG A 433 2.21 -8.96 9.97
CA ARG A 433 0.92 -8.59 10.54
C ARG A 433 0.03 -7.85 9.53
N ASP A 434 0.55 -6.82 8.88
CA ASP A 434 -0.22 -5.96 7.97
C ASP A 434 -0.63 -6.72 6.70
N GLN A 435 0.15 -7.71 6.26
CA GLN A 435 -0.21 -8.63 5.18
C GLN A 435 -1.12 -9.80 5.63
N ASN A 436 -1.50 -9.86 6.91
CA ASN A 436 -2.28 -10.96 7.51
C ASN A 436 -1.70 -12.36 7.24
N ILE A 437 -0.37 -12.47 7.17
CA ILE A 437 0.32 -13.75 6.93
C ILE A 437 0.27 -14.61 8.19
N LEU A 438 0.49 -14.02 9.36
CA LEU A 438 0.47 -14.69 10.65
C LEU A 438 -0.52 -14.03 11.63
N PRO A 439 -1.10 -14.79 12.57
CA PRO A 439 -1.98 -14.26 13.60
C PRO A 439 -1.16 -13.54 14.69
N LEU A 440 -0.63 -12.37 14.37
CA LEU A 440 0.23 -11.59 15.26
C LEU A 440 -0.57 -10.56 16.09
N PRO A 441 -0.30 -10.43 17.41
CA PRO A 441 -0.88 -9.38 18.23
C PRO A 441 -0.51 -7.98 17.73
N CYS A 442 -1.29 -6.98 18.12
CA CYS A 442 -0.91 -5.61 17.79
C CYS A 442 0.32 -5.17 18.59
N VAL A 443 1.13 -4.28 18.00
CA VAL A 443 2.34 -3.75 18.65
C VAL A 443 2.01 -3.09 19.99
N ASN A 444 0.83 -2.48 20.12
CA ASN A 444 0.38 -1.89 21.38
C ASN A 444 0.12 -2.95 22.46
N THR A 445 -0.38 -4.13 22.10
CA THR A 445 -0.53 -5.26 23.05
C THR A 445 0.85 -5.69 23.54
N ILE A 446 1.81 -5.92 22.63
CA ILE A 446 3.20 -6.25 22.99
C ILE A 446 3.78 -5.18 23.92
N ARG A 447 3.64 -3.90 23.57
CA ARG A 447 4.11 -2.79 24.41
C ARG A 447 3.48 -2.78 25.79
N LYS A 448 2.18 -3.08 25.92
CA LYS A 448 1.53 -3.17 27.24
C LYS A 448 2.15 -4.25 28.11
N HIS A 449 2.53 -5.39 27.54
CA HIS A 449 3.22 -6.44 28.29
C HIS A 449 4.66 -6.06 28.64
N LEU A 450 5.39 -5.42 27.73
CA LEU A 450 6.73 -4.89 28.03
C LEU A 450 6.69 -3.82 29.14
N LEU A 451 5.66 -2.97 29.14
CA LEU A 451 5.44 -1.94 30.16
C LEU A 451 4.99 -2.51 31.53
N ALA A 452 4.63 -3.78 31.60
CA ALA A 452 4.34 -4.44 32.88
C ALA A 452 5.62 -4.80 33.64
N VAL A 453 6.78 -4.80 32.95
CA VAL A 453 8.09 -5.00 33.58
C VAL A 453 8.59 -3.62 34.02
N GLU A 454 8.72 -3.42 35.32
CA GLU A 454 9.33 -2.23 35.89
C GLU A 454 10.85 -2.32 35.71
N ILE A 455 11.41 -1.43 34.87
CA ILE A 455 12.84 -1.34 34.61
C ILE A 455 13.26 0.07 35.00
N GLY A 456 13.99 0.19 36.11
CA GLY A 456 14.59 1.43 36.59
C GLY A 456 16.11 1.38 36.56
N CYS A 457 16.76 2.48 36.96
CA CYS A 457 18.20 2.48 37.24
C CYS A 457 18.48 1.78 38.57
N GLY A 458 19.67 1.20 38.71
CA GLY A 458 20.07 0.44 39.89
C GLY A 458 20.05 -1.07 39.71
N PHE A 459 20.03 -1.77 40.85
CA PHE A 459 19.98 -3.23 40.92
C PHE A 459 18.53 -3.69 41.13
N ASP A 460 17.98 -4.47 40.18
CA ASP A 460 16.64 -5.04 40.32
C ASP A 460 16.64 -6.38 41.09
N ASN A 461 16.09 -6.35 42.29
CA ASN A 461 15.96 -7.54 43.15
C ASN A 461 15.17 -8.69 42.50
N ASN A 462 14.14 -8.39 41.70
CA ASN A 462 13.36 -9.43 41.03
C ASN A 462 14.16 -10.08 39.91
N PHE A 463 14.96 -9.29 39.19
CA PHE A 463 15.92 -9.80 38.22
C PHE A 463 16.97 -10.71 38.86
N PHE A 464 17.57 -10.35 39.99
CA PHE A 464 18.53 -11.24 40.69
C PHE A 464 17.88 -12.55 41.19
N LYS A 465 16.60 -12.52 41.62
CA LYS A 465 15.85 -13.76 41.94
C LYS A 465 15.68 -14.67 40.72
N LEU A 466 15.46 -14.09 39.53
CA LEU A 466 15.37 -14.85 38.29
C LEU A 466 16.74 -15.39 37.86
N LEU A 467 17.81 -14.61 38.02
CA LEU A 467 19.19 -15.06 37.80
C LEU A 467 19.53 -16.26 38.68
N LYS A 468 19.12 -16.24 39.95
CA LYS A 468 19.35 -17.36 40.87
C LYS A 468 18.79 -18.68 40.33
N LYS A 469 17.51 -18.69 39.92
CA LYS A 469 16.89 -19.86 39.29
C LYS A 469 17.62 -20.32 38.02
N LYS A 470 18.23 -19.39 37.28
CA LYS A 470 19.01 -19.70 36.08
C LYS A 470 20.35 -20.35 36.44
N PHE A 471 21.05 -19.84 37.45
CA PHE A 471 22.33 -20.39 37.91
C PHE A 471 22.16 -21.74 38.61
N ASP A 472 21.02 -22.01 39.25
CA ASP A 472 20.70 -23.32 39.83
C ASP A 472 20.75 -24.46 38.78
N LEU A 473 20.49 -24.14 37.50
CA LEU A 473 20.54 -25.08 36.38
C LEU A 473 21.93 -25.20 35.72
N LYS A 474 22.93 -24.46 36.19
CA LYS A 474 24.25 -24.35 35.58
C LYS A 474 25.32 -25.10 36.38
N SER A 475 26.37 -25.55 35.70
CA SER A 475 27.53 -26.15 36.37
C SER A 475 28.38 -25.08 37.07
N GLU A 476 29.21 -25.49 38.04
CA GLU A 476 30.10 -24.58 38.79
C GLU A 476 31.03 -23.76 37.88
N GLN A 477 31.58 -24.36 36.82
CA GLN A 477 32.42 -23.63 35.85
C GLN A 477 31.63 -22.57 35.09
N GLN A 478 30.38 -22.84 34.73
CA GLN A 478 29.51 -21.89 34.02
C GLN A 478 29.06 -20.73 34.91
N LYS A 479 29.06 -20.93 36.23
CA LYS A 479 28.79 -19.89 37.22
C LYS A 479 29.96 -18.92 37.39
N GLN A 480 31.16 -19.27 36.96
CA GLN A 480 32.33 -18.39 37.04
C GLN A 480 32.28 -17.32 35.95
N GLY A 481 32.45 -16.06 36.35
CA GLY A 481 32.35 -14.92 35.45
C GLY A 481 33.10 -13.68 35.93
N VAL A 482 33.15 -12.70 35.04
CA VAL A 482 33.82 -11.42 35.24
C VAL A 482 32.77 -10.32 35.17
N ILE A 483 32.91 -9.30 36.03
CA ILE A 483 32.14 -8.07 35.94
C ILE A 483 32.90 -7.08 35.06
N VAL A 484 32.23 -6.57 34.04
CA VAL A 484 32.74 -5.54 33.14
C VAL A 484 31.98 -4.25 33.40
N LEU A 485 32.70 -3.15 33.56
CA LEU A 485 32.12 -1.82 33.73
C LEU A 485 32.62 -0.87 32.65
N ASP A 486 31.71 -0.07 32.12
CA ASP A 486 32.02 1.00 31.18
C ASP A 486 30.95 2.10 31.26
N GLU A 487 31.31 3.31 30.83
CA GLU A 487 30.44 4.47 30.78
C GLU A 487 30.07 4.81 29.32
N ILE A 488 28.80 5.13 29.08
CA ILE A 488 28.27 5.45 27.76
C ILE A 488 27.74 6.88 27.76
N PHE A 489 28.14 7.69 26.78
CA PHE A 489 27.58 9.03 26.59
C PHE A 489 26.10 8.95 26.18
N LEU A 490 25.26 9.70 26.88
CA LEU A 490 23.84 9.87 26.61
C LEU A 490 23.55 11.25 26.04
N ARG A 491 22.44 11.36 25.29
CA ARG A 491 21.88 12.66 24.92
C ARG A 491 21.00 13.15 26.07
N GLU A 492 21.34 14.31 26.61
CA GLU A 492 20.54 14.99 27.62
C GLU A 492 19.13 15.30 27.11
N ASN A 493 18.12 14.76 27.79
CA ASN A 493 16.72 15.06 27.52
C ASN A 493 15.87 14.71 28.73
N ILE A 494 14.95 15.60 29.12
CA ILE A 494 13.98 15.32 30.19
C ILE A 494 12.66 14.95 29.52
N CYS A 495 12.06 13.85 29.95
CA CYS A 495 10.72 13.46 29.53
C CYS A 495 9.88 13.02 30.71
N VAL A 496 8.56 13.23 30.63
CA VAL A 496 7.64 12.81 31.68
C VAL A 496 7.14 11.41 31.36
N ASN A 497 7.30 10.49 32.31
CA ASN A 497 6.63 9.20 32.26
C ASN A 497 5.19 9.38 32.75
N SER A 498 4.24 9.41 31.83
CA SER A 498 2.83 9.65 32.14
C SER A 498 2.17 8.55 33.00
N ARG A 499 2.80 7.36 33.12
CA ARG A 499 2.27 6.26 33.94
C ARG A 499 2.65 6.40 35.40
N THR A 500 3.91 6.70 35.67
CA THR A 500 4.46 6.85 37.03
C THR A 500 4.39 8.29 37.52
N LEU A 501 4.04 9.23 36.63
CA LEU A 501 4.09 10.68 36.85
C LEU A 501 5.47 11.16 37.32
N THR A 502 6.52 10.47 36.90
CA THR A 502 7.91 10.80 37.23
C THR A 502 8.64 11.41 36.04
N TYR A 503 9.66 12.22 36.34
CA TYR A 503 10.59 12.73 35.32
C TYR A 503 11.66 11.68 35.03
N MET A 504 11.92 11.42 33.76
CA MET A 504 13.02 10.59 33.27
C MET A 504 14.08 11.45 32.59
N GLY A 505 15.34 11.01 32.64
CA GLY A 505 16.48 11.72 32.06
C GLY A 505 17.21 12.65 33.03
N LEU A 506 16.92 12.54 34.32
CA LEU A 506 17.74 13.09 35.39
C LEU A 506 18.76 12.07 35.86
N GLU A 507 19.73 12.51 36.65
CA GLU A 507 20.65 11.63 37.36
C GLU A 507 19.88 10.68 38.29
N ASP A 508 20.17 9.39 38.15
CA ASP A 508 19.45 8.31 38.82
C ASP A 508 20.43 7.16 39.12
N PHE A 509 20.83 7.08 40.39
CA PHE A 509 21.65 6.00 40.92
C PHE A 509 20.81 4.89 41.59
N GLY A 510 19.49 4.90 41.41
CA GLY A 510 18.56 4.08 42.18
C GLY A 510 18.61 4.41 43.68
N GLU A 511 18.32 3.42 44.52
CA GLU A 511 18.36 3.54 45.99
C GLU A 511 19.76 3.33 46.59
N GLU A 512 20.80 3.17 45.76
CA GLU A 512 22.13 2.73 46.20
C GLU A 512 23.05 3.86 46.68
N LEU A 513 22.81 5.09 46.24
CA LEU A 513 23.58 6.26 46.65
C LEU A 513 22.65 7.32 47.24
N ASN A 514 23.00 7.84 48.41
CA ASN A 514 22.31 8.95 49.08
C ASN A 514 22.57 10.28 48.35
N ASN A 515 22.17 10.39 47.08
CA ASN A 515 22.13 11.67 46.40
C ASN A 515 20.74 12.27 46.56
N THR A 516 20.64 13.21 47.50
CA THR A 516 19.52 14.13 47.63
C THR A 516 19.22 14.78 46.27
N ASN A 517 18.14 14.37 45.61
CA ASN A 517 17.48 15.04 44.49
C ASN A 517 18.41 15.84 43.56
N SER A 518 19.30 15.14 42.85
CA SER A 518 20.10 15.75 41.79
C SER A 518 19.17 16.17 40.65
N SER A 519 18.86 17.47 40.56
CA SER A 519 18.07 18.05 39.45
C SER A 519 18.86 18.13 38.14
N GLN A 520 20.04 17.49 38.05
CA GLN A 520 20.89 17.54 36.88
C GLN A 520 20.45 16.52 35.82
N LYS A 521 20.62 16.90 34.56
CA LYS A 521 20.30 16.02 33.43
C LYS A 521 21.38 14.96 33.29
N ALA A 522 20.97 13.71 33.18
CA ALA A 522 21.91 12.63 32.92
C ALA A 522 22.50 12.76 31.51
N ASN A 523 23.82 12.66 31.43
CA ASN A 523 24.57 12.69 30.17
C ASN A 523 25.53 11.50 30.03
N HIS A 524 25.66 10.66 31.06
CA HIS A 524 26.37 9.39 31.00
C HIS A 524 25.49 8.27 31.57
N ALA A 525 25.68 7.05 31.09
CA ALA A 525 25.14 5.82 31.68
C ALA A 525 26.31 4.92 32.07
N LEU A 526 26.44 4.62 33.36
CA LEU A 526 27.32 3.57 33.84
C LEU A 526 26.60 2.23 33.72
N VAL A 527 27.20 1.28 33.02
CA VAL A 527 26.65 -0.07 32.84
C VAL A 527 27.58 -1.08 33.49
N LEU A 528 27.03 -1.90 34.39
CA LEU A 528 27.70 -3.08 34.92
C LEU A 528 27.12 -4.31 34.25
N MET A 529 28.01 -5.14 33.70
CA MET A 529 27.65 -6.33 32.95
C MET A 529 28.40 -7.51 33.53
N TRP A 530 27.71 -8.64 33.68
CA TRP A 530 28.33 -9.91 34.03
C TRP A 530 28.52 -10.75 32.77
N GLN A 531 29.68 -11.38 32.65
CA GLN A 531 30.04 -12.27 31.56
C GLN A 531 30.58 -13.59 32.12
N SER A 532 29.96 -14.70 31.72
CA SER A 532 30.47 -16.03 32.05
C SER A 532 31.78 -16.30 31.30
N LEU A 533 32.71 -17.01 31.95
CA LEU A 533 33.95 -17.47 31.33
C LEU A 533 33.79 -18.80 30.59
N ALA A 534 32.90 -19.68 31.07
CA ALA A 534 32.70 -21.03 30.52
C ALA A 534 31.39 -21.19 29.74
N ASP A 535 30.58 -20.14 29.62
CA ASP A 535 29.34 -20.13 28.84
C ASP A 535 29.27 -18.88 27.96
N ASN A 536 28.56 -18.94 26.83
CA ASN A 536 28.28 -17.76 26.01
C ASN A 536 27.07 -17.01 26.59
N PHE A 537 27.19 -16.59 27.84
CA PHE A 537 26.16 -15.88 28.56
C PHE A 537 26.70 -14.53 29.07
N VAL A 538 26.09 -13.47 28.58
CA VAL A 538 26.39 -12.08 28.91
C VAL A 538 25.10 -11.40 29.33
N GLN A 539 25.16 -10.63 30.41
CA GLN A 539 23.98 -10.06 31.01
C GLN A 539 24.29 -8.72 31.70
N PRO A 540 23.68 -7.60 31.28
CA PRO A 540 23.67 -6.38 32.08
C PRO A 540 22.97 -6.64 33.42
N ILE A 541 23.62 -6.24 34.51
CA ILE A 541 23.15 -6.48 35.89
C ILE A 541 22.68 -5.21 36.57
N ALA A 542 23.20 -4.05 36.15
CA ALA A 542 22.76 -2.75 36.60
C ALA A 542 23.09 -1.67 35.57
N VAL A 543 22.26 -0.63 35.56
CA VAL A 543 22.48 0.59 34.79
C VAL A 543 22.23 1.77 35.72
N PHE A 544 23.12 2.74 35.70
CA PHE A 544 23.00 3.98 36.47
C PHE A 544 23.11 5.17 35.52
N ALA A 545 22.29 6.19 35.72
CA ALA A 545 22.33 7.41 34.94
C ALA A 545 23.02 8.51 35.74
N SER A 546 24.08 9.12 35.21
CA SER A 546 24.89 10.12 35.92
C SER A 546 25.04 11.42 35.13
N HIS A 547 25.30 12.51 35.86
CA HIS A 547 25.80 13.75 35.27
C HIS A 547 27.34 13.79 35.36
N GLY A 548 27.99 13.49 34.24
CA GLY A 548 29.42 13.31 34.14
C GLY A 548 29.87 11.90 34.57
N THR A 549 31.19 11.73 34.63
CA THR A 549 31.82 10.49 35.10
C THR A 549 31.52 10.24 36.57
N VAL A 550 31.23 8.99 36.94
CA VAL A 550 30.89 8.65 38.32
C VAL A 550 32.12 8.79 39.21
N LYS A 551 31.96 9.38 40.40
CA LYS A 551 33.06 9.57 41.36
C LYS A 551 33.63 8.20 41.75
N GLY A 552 34.96 8.07 41.75
CA GLY A 552 35.63 6.79 42.01
C GLY A 552 35.25 6.12 43.33
N VAL A 553 34.98 6.89 44.38
CA VAL A 553 34.52 6.36 45.68
C VAL A 553 33.13 5.72 45.57
N ASP A 554 32.20 6.39 44.89
CA ASP A 554 30.84 5.90 44.73
C ASP A 554 30.79 4.72 43.74
N LEU A 555 31.60 4.78 42.67
CA LEU A 555 31.78 3.66 41.76
C LEU A 555 32.31 2.41 42.47
N ALA A 556 33.27 2.56 43.40
CA ALA A 556 33.78 1.42 44.19
C ALA A 556 32.68 0.78 45.05
N LYS A 557 31.79 1.57 45.67
CA LYS A 557 30.62 1.06 46.41
C LYS A 557 29.68 0.27 45.50
N LEU A 558 29.37 0.80 44.32
CA LEU A 558 28.52 0.13 43.33
C LEU A 558 29.14 -1.19 42.85
N VAL A 559 30.46 -1.24 42.62
CA VAL A 559 31.17 -2.47 42.23
C VAL A 559 31.10 -3.52 43.34
N ILE A 560 31.38 -3.16 44.59
CA ILE A 560 31.29 -4.10 45.74
C ILE A 560 29.87 -4.63 45.86
N ARG A 561 28.86 -3.75 45.75
CA ARG A 561 27.44 -4.13 45.78
C ARG A 561 27.09 -5.10 44.66
N ALA A 562 27.56 -4.84 43.44
CA ALA A 562 27.35 -5.73 42.30
C ALA A 562 27.93 -7.13 42.54
N ILE A 563 29.14 -7.23 43.12
CA ILE A 563 29.76 -8.50 43.48
C ILE A 563 28.89 -9.26 44.49
N LEU A 564 28.47 -8.59 45.57
CA LEU A 564 27.64 -9.22 46.61
C LEU A 564 26.31 -9.76 46.05
N LEU A 565 25.63 -8.99 45.20
CA LEU A 565 24.35 -9.41 44.62
C LEU A 565 24.51 -10.56 43.61
N MET A 566 25.56 -10.52 42.78
CA MET A 566 25.85 -11.60 41.83
C MET A 566 26.22 -12.90 42.52
N GLU A 567 27.08 -12.84 43.54
CA GLU A 567 27.49 -14.01 44.32
C GLU A 567 26.29 -14.62 45.07
N ASN A 568 25.43 -13.79 45.67
CA ASN A 568 24.19 -14.26 46.31
C ASN A 568 23.21 -14.91 45.32
N ALA A 569 23.22 -14.48 44.06
CA ALA A 569 22.46 -15.12 42.98
C ALA A 569 23.13 -16.43 42.48
N GLY A 570 24.32 -16.77 42.95
CA GLY A 570 25.05 -17.99 42.57
C GLY A 570 26.06 -17.81 41.44
N GLY A 571 26.29 -16.58 40.96
CA GLY A 571 27.33 -16.26 39.99
C GLY A 571 28.65 -15.92 40.67
N GLN A 572 29.65 -16.80 40.54
CA GLN A 572 30.98 -16.61 41.13
C GLN A 572 31.76 -15.55 40.35
N VAL A 573 32.07 -14.43 41.00
CA VAL A 573 32.86 -13.34 40.41
C VAL A 573 34.33 -13.63 40.63
N VAL A 574 35.05 -13.88 39.54
CA VAL A 574 36.50 -14.15 39.56
C VAL A 574 37.32 -12.94 39.12
N GLY A 575 36.70 -11.96 38.48
CA GLY A 575 37.41 -10.77 38.04
C GLY A 575 36.54 -9.55 37.79
N LEU A 576 37.22 -8.42 37.67
CA LEU A 576 36.67 -7.10 37.37
C LEU A 576 37.46 -6.49 36.21
N THR A 577 36.78 -6.07 35.15
CA THR A 577 37.41 -5.42 33.99
C THR A 577 36.88 -4.02 33.82
N SER A 578 37.78 -3.04 33.72
CA SER A 578 37.45 -1.65 33.42
C SER A 578 38.48 -1.02 32.48
N ASP A 579 38.15 0.16 31.94
CA ASP A 579 39.15 0.97 31.26
C ASP A 579 40.16 1.60 32.25
N GLY A 580 41.16 2.29 31.71
CA GLY A 580 42.22 2.94 32.49
C GLY A 580 41.95 4.42 32.81
N ALA A 581 40.70 4.88 32.82
CA ALA A 581 40.33 6.25 33.16
C ALA A 581 40.72 6.59 34.61
N THR A 582 40.81 7.89 34.92
CA THR A 582 41.23 8.38 36.24
C THR A 582 40.29 7.91 37.36
N THR A 583 38.98 7.91 37.12
CA THR A 583 37.96 7.42 38.05
C THR A 583 38.12 5.93 38.34
N ASN A 584 38.33 5.12 37.30
CA ASN A 584 38.55 3.67 37.42
C ASN A 584 39.87 3.33 38.14
N ARG A 585 40.94 4.11 37.91
CA ARG A 585 42.19 3.96 38.67
C ARG A 585 41.99 4.26 40.15
N THR A 586 41.16 5.23 40.50
CA THR A 586 40.80 5.50 41.90
C THR A 586 40.09 4.30 42.51
N VAL A 587 39.17 3.64 41.78
CA VAL A 587 38.53 2.40 42.24
C VAL A 587 39.57 1.31 42.49
N TRP A 588 40.52 1.10 41.57
CA TRP A 588 41.57 0.12 41.75
C TRP A 588 42.39 0.37 43.02
N ASN A 589 42.79 1.62 43.26
CA ASN A 589 43.53 2.00 44.46
C ASN A 589 42.71 1.76 45.74
N LEU A 590 41.41 2.09 45.74
CA LEU A 590 40.51 1.87 46.88
C LEU A 590 40.30 0.38 47.18
N LEU A 591 40.31 -0.47 46.15
CA LEU A 591 40.27 -1.93 46.30
C LEU A 591 41.63 -2.54 46.69
N GLY A 592 42.67 -1.72 46.88
CA GLY A 592 44.00 -2.17 47.28
C GLY A 592 44.82 -2.80 46.15
N ILE A 593 44.54 -2.42 44.90
CA ILE A 593 45.32 -2.81 43.73
C ILE A 593 46.55 -1.92 43.63
N CYS A 594 47.73 -2.54 43.54
CA CYS A 594 49.01 -1.86 43.44
C CYS A 594 49.72 -2.27 42.16
N PRO A 595 49.90 -1.36 41.18
CA PRO A 595 50.58 -1.66 39.93
C PRO A 595 52.12 -1.56 40.01
N ASN A 596 52.69 -1.29 41.19
CA ASN A 596 54.12 -1.11 41.37
C ASN A 596 54.90 -2.41 41.12
N SER A 597 56.04 -2.31 40.44
CA SER A 597 56.89 -3.47 40.06
C SER A 597 57.46 -4.24 41.26
N GLU A 598 57.68 -3.56 42.39
CA GLU A 598 58.24 -4.14 43.60
C GLU A 598 57.19 -4.92 44.42
N ASN A 599 55.94 -4.44 44.45
CA ASN A 599 54.82 -5.03 45.19
C ASN A 599 53.56 -5.08 44.30
N PHE A 600 53.64 -5.85 43.22
CA PHE A 600 52.54 -6.00 42.28
C PHE A 600 51.39 -6.80 42.91
N LYS A 601 50.23 -6.16 43.05
CA LYS A 601 48.99 -6.77 43.54
C LYS A 601 47.84 -6.39 42.62
N ASN A 602 47.33 -7.36 41.87
CA ASN A 602 46.22 -7.20 40.92
C ASN A 602 44.93 -7.89 41.36
N TYR A 603 44.78 -8.18 42.65
CA TYR A 603 43.58 -8.80 43.19
C TYR A 603 43.22 -8.22 44.55
N PHE A 604 41.96 -8.38 44.93
CA PHE A 604 41.45 -8.14 46.27
C PHE A 604 40.63 -9.35 46.75
N GLU A 605 40.39 -9.45 48.05
CA GLU A 605 39.59 -10.52 48.64
C GLU A 605 38.12 -10.33 48.25
N ASN A 606 37.44 -11.42 47.90
CA ASN A 606 36.05 -11.34 47.49
C ASN A 606 35.18 -10.93 48.71
N PRO A 607 34.37 -9.85 48.60
CA PRO A 607 33.57 -9.34 49.72
C PRO A 607 32.46 -10.29 50.19
N TYR A 608 32.08 -11.29 49.37
CA TYR A 608 31.11 -12.32 49.75
C TYR A 608 31.78 -13.55 50.39
N ASP A 609 33.00 -13.86 49.97
CA ASP A 609 33.76 -15.05 50.40
C ASP A 609 35.26 -14.75 50.44
N SER A 610 35.78 -14.45 51.64
CA SER A 610 37.17 -14.05 51.84
C SER A 610 38.20 -15.11 51.42
N SER A 611 37.80 -16.37 51.20
CA SER A 611 38.71 -17.41 50.71
C SER A 611 39.05 -17.25 49.23
N ARG A 612 38.23 -16.51 48.48
CA ARG A 612 38.39 -16.29 47.03
C ARG A 612 38.93 -14.89 46.73
N LYS A 613 39.56 -14.79 45.57
CA LYS A 613 40.18 -13.57 45.06
C LYS A 613 39.42 -13.07 43.83
N VAL A 614 39.27 -11.76 43.72
CA VAL A 614 38.76 -11.09 42.53
C VAL A 614 39.93 -10.38 41.84
N PHE A 615 40.26 -10.81 40.63
CA PHE A 615 41.36 -10.24 39.84
C PHE A 615 40.90 -9.02 39.04
N VAL A 616 41.68 -7.95 39.06
CA VAL A 616 41.37 -6.71 38.33
C VAL A 616 42.16 -6.67 37.03
N PHE A 617 41.45 -6.48 35.92
CA PHE A 617 41.99 -6.41 34.57
C PHE A 617 41.70 -5.04 33.95
N SER A 618 42.68 -4.53 33.21
CA SER A 618 42.47 -3.37 32.33
C SER A 618 41.99 -3.83 30.97
N ASP A 619 41.14 -3.04 30.32
CA ASP A 619 40.75 -3.31 28.94
C ASP A 619 41.96 -3.24 27.98
N THR A 620 42.32 -4.40 27.43
CA THR A 620 43.51 -4.57 26.59
C THR A 620 43.41 -3.82 25.25
N PRO A 621 42.29 -3.86 24.50
CA PRO A 621 42.05 -2.98 23.36
C PRO A 621 42.30 -1.48 23.63
N HIS A 622 41.86 -0.97 24.78
CA HIS A 622 42.11 0.40 25.20
C HIS A 622 43.60 0.67 25.45
N LEU A 623 44.34 -0.26 26.07
CA LEU A 623 45.80 -0.15 26.22
C LEU A 623 46.52 -0.06 24.87
N LEU A 624 46.15 -0.88 23.89
CA LEU A 624 46.73 -0.85 22.54
C LEU A 624 46.52 0.51 21.86
N LYS A 625 45.30 1.07 21.97
CA LYS A 625 45.00 2.42 21.45
C LYS A 625 45.87 3.47 22.12
N THR A 626 46.07 3.39 23.43
CA THR A 626 46.89 4.33 24.20
C THR A 626 48.36 4.26 23.80
N ILE A 627 48.93 3.06 23.65
CA ILE A 627 50.31 2.87 23.18
C ILE A 627 50.50 3.49 21.79
N ARG A 628 49.60 3.16 20.84
CA ARG A 628 49.66 3.75 19.49
C ARG A 628 49.51 5.27 19.54
N ASN A 629 48.56 5.81 20.30
CA ASN A 629 48.34 7.25 20.40
C ASN A 629 49.55 7.97 21.00
N ARG A 630 50.17 7.40 22.04
CA ARG A 630 51.38 7.93 22.65
C ARG A 630 52.54 7.97 21.66
N LEU A 631 52.75 6.88 20.93
CA LEU A 631 53.78 6.80 19.89
C LEU A 631 53.51 7.80 18.75
N TYR A 632 52.25 7.94 18.33
CA TYR A 632 51.85 8.90 17.30
C TYR A 632 52.05 10.36 17.73
N GLU A 633 51.71 10.72 18.96
CA GLU A 633 51.75 12.10 19.45
C GLU A 633 53.17 12.54 19.81
N LYS A 634 53.94 11.69 20.48
CA LYS A 634 55.32 12.00 20.89
C LYS A 634 56.37 11.60 19.86
N LYS A 635 55.98 10.92 18.79
CA LYS A 635 56.83 10.42 17.68
C LYS A 635 57.92 9.42 18.08
N GLN A 636 58.13 9.18 19.37
CA GLN A 636 59.10 8.24 19.90
C GLN A 636 58.58 7.54 21.16
N LEU A 637 58.97 6.28 21.34
CA LEU A 637 58.70 5.47 22.53
C LEU A 637 60.00 4.82 23.00
N LEU A 638 60.43 5.16 24.22
CA LEU A 638 61.59 4.55 24.84
C LEU A 638 61.15 3.33 25.66
N VAL A 639 61.61 2.14 25.28
CA VAL A 639 61.26 0.88 25.97
C VAL A 639 62.18 0.62 27.17
N HIS A 640 63.46 1.04 27.07
CA HIS A 640 64.44 0.91 28.13
C HIS A 640 65.50 2.02 28.01
N PRO A 641 66.04 2.59 29.11
CA PRO A 641 67.05 3.66 29.06
C PRO A 641 68.28 3.34 28.20
N SER A 642 68.68 2.07 28.13
CA SER A 642 69.83 1.62 27.31
C SER A 642 69.50 1.25 25.86
N LYS A 643 68.22 1.29 25.45
CA LYS A 643 67.80 0.96 24.09
C LYS A 643 67.47 2.22 23.30
N THR A 644 67.68 2.18 21.98
CA THR A 644 67.26 3.26 21.09
C THR A 644 65.72 3.37 21.10
N PRO A 645 65.18 4.59 21.06
CA PRO A 645 63.74 4.80 21.06
C PRO A 645 63.11 4.35 19.74
N ILE A 646 61.94 3.72 19.82
CA ILE A 646 61.13 3.36 18.65
C ILE A 646 60.52 4.64 18.08
N LYS A 647 60.91 5.01 16.86
CA LYS A 647 60.38 6.22 16.19
C LYS A 647 59.18 5.91 15.30
N TRP A 648 58.21 6.82 15.29
CA TRP A 648 57.04 6.76 14.40
C TRP A 648 57.43 6.82 12.91
N GLU A 649 58.53 7.51 12.60
CA GLU A 649 59.07 7.66 11.25
C GLU A 649 59.37 6.33 10.58
N HIS A 650 59.80 5.30 11.34
CA HIS A 650 60.06 3.98 10.78
C HIS A 650 58.82 3.41 10.09
N TYR A 651 57.67 3.50 10.73
CA TYR A 651 56.40 3.04 10.17
C TYR A 651 55.95 3.88 8.96
N GLN A 652 56.20 5.20 8.99
CA GLN A 652 55.88 6.08 7.86
C GLN A 652 56.78 5.80 6.65
N ASN A 653 58.05 5.48 6.87
CA ASN A 653 58.99 5.17 5.80
C ASN A 653 58.63 3.85 5.12
N VAL A 654 58.28 2.81 5.88
CA VAL A 654 57.77 1.55 5.33
C VAL A 654 56.55 1.81 4.42
N TYR A 655 55.58 2.61 4.89
CA TYR A 655 54.42 2.95 4.08
C TYR A 655 54.76 3.72 2.80
N LYS A 656 55.72 4.66 2.83
CA LYS A 656 56.17 5.40 1.65
C LYS A 656 56.88 4.49 0.63
N ILE A 657 57.73 3.58 1.10
CA ILE A 657 58.45 2.63 0.25
C ILE A 657 57.45 1.68 -0.43
N GLU A 658 56.49 1.16 0.31
CA GLU A 658 55.47 0.25 -0.22
C GLU A 658 54.43 0.92 -1.11
N ALA A 659 54.19 2.23 -0.96
CA ALA A 659 53.27 2.95 -1.83
C ALA A 659 53.68 2.88 -3.31
N ASN A 660 54.98 2.74 -3.58
CA ASN A 660 55.55 2.67 -4.93
C ASN A 660 55.74 1.22 -5.43
N SER A 661 55.49 0.20 -4.60
CA SER A 661 55.66 -1.21 -4.96
C SER A 661 54.34 -1.84 -5.41
N LEU A 662 54.38 -2.67 -6.47
CA LEU A 662 53.27 -3.51 -6.90
C LEU A 662 52.96 -4.63 -5.89
N THR A 663 53.98 -5.14 -5.20
CA THR A 663 53.86 -6.14 -4.13
C THR A 663 54.17 -5.51 -2.78
N LYS A 664 53.18 -5.49 -1.88
CA LYS A 664 53.30 -4.89 -0.55
C LYS A 664 53.53 -5.96 0.49
N ALA A 665 54.52 -5.79 1.37
CA ALA A 665 54.72 -6.66 2.54
C ALA A 665 53.67 -6.37 3.63
N CYS A 666 53.20 -5.12 3.74
CA CYS A 666 52.22 -4.64 4.69
C CYS A 666 50.92 -4.11 4.03
N PRO A 667 50.19 -4.95 3.26
CA PRO A 667 49.03 -4.51 2.46
C PRO A 667 47.84 -3.99 3.29
N LYS A 668 47.81 -4.28 4.59
CA LYS A 668 46.75 -3.84 5.50
C LYS A 668 46.96 -2.42 6.03
N ILE A 669 48.18 -1.89 5.92
CA ILE A 669 48.52 -0.54 6.35
C ILE A 669 48.14 0.43 5.23
N ASN A 670 47.43 1.50 5.57
CA ASN A 670 46.99 2.54 4.64
C ASN A 670 47.18 3.92 5.26
N LYS A 671 46.97 4.97 4.47
CA LYS A 671 47.06 6.38 4.89
C LYS A 671 46.36 6.68 6.22
N ASN A 672 45.18 6.08 6.46
CA ASN A 672 44.39 6.28 7.67
C ASN A 672 45.02 5.70 8.96
N HIS A 673 46.07 4.86 8.86
CA HIS A 673 46.84 4.41 10.02
C HIS A 673 47.81 5.49 10.52
N PHE A 674 48.19 6.43 9.64
CA PHE A 674 49.17 7.48 9.91
C PHE A 674 48.56 8.86 10.06
N GLU A 675 47.42 9.13 9.42
CA GLU A 675 46.65 10.36 9.57
C GLU A 675 45.52 10.15 10.57
N LEU A 676 45.89 10.09 11.86
CA LEU A 676 44.93 9.81 12.92
C LEU A 676 44.08 11.04 13.25
N ASN A 677 42.83 11.05 12.78
CA ASN A 677 41.75 11.90 13.27
C ASN A 677 41.07 11.32 14.54
N ASN A 678 40.20 12.09 15.20
CA ASN A 678 39.55 11.66 16.45
C ASN A 678 38.80 10.32 16.33
N LEU A 679 38.17 10.04 15.18
CA LEU A 679 37.45 8.78 14.94
C LEU A 679 38.41 7.58 14.73
N SER A 680 39.51 7.79 14.02
CA SER A 680 40.51 6.74 13.77
C SER A 680 41.38 6.46 14.99
N LYS A 681 41.58 7.43 15.89
CA LYS A 681 42.17 7.20 17.23
C LYS A 681 41.34 6.20 18.05
N MET A 682 40.03 6.10 17.84
CA MET A 682 39.20 5.11 18.56
C MET A 682 39.17 3.73 17.91
N LYS A 683 39.67 3.58 16.67
CA LYS A 683 39.70 2.28 15.96
C LYS A 683 40.81 1.39 16.50
N VAL A 684 40.44 0.37 17.28
CA VAL A 684 41.34 -0.69 17.77
C VAL A 684 42.03 -1.43 16.63
N LYS A 685 41.29 -1.70 15.54
CA LYS A 685 41.83 -2.37 14.34
C LYS A 685 43.12 -1.72 13.84
N TYR A 686 43.17 -0.39 13.75
CA TYR A 686 44.36 0.31 13.27
C TYR A 686 45.51 0.25 14.27
N ALA A 687 45.23 0.33 15.58
CA ALA A 687 46.25 0.15 16.61
C ALA A 687 46.86 -1.25 16.56
N ALA A 688 46.02 -2.28 16.50
CA ALA A 688 46.47 -3.67 16.41
C ALA A 688 47.27 -3.93 15.12
N GLN A 689 46.89 -3.32 14.00
CA GLN A 689 47.61 -3.48 12.71
C GLN A 689 48.98 -2.79 12.70
N VAL A 690 49.09 -1.59 13.26
CA VAL A 690 50.39 -0.88 13.38
C VAL A 690 51.32 -1.60 14.35
N LEU A 691 50.78 -2.15 15.43
CA LEU A 691 51.55 -2.86 16.45
C LEU A 691 51.71 -4.37 16.14
N LYS A 692 51.23 -4.84 15.00
CA LYS A 692 51.19 -6.28 14.66
C LYS A 692 52.58 -6.90 14.53
N GLU A 693 53.56 -6.17 14.00
CA GLU A 693 54.95 -6.63 13.91
C GLU A 693 55.62 -6.72 15.29
N ALA A 694 55.22 -5.87 16.24
CA ALA A 694 55.65 -6.01 17.63
C ALA A 694 55.13 -7.32 18.26
N PHE A 695 53.94 -7.80 17.88
CA PHE A 695 53.43 -9.10 18.31
C PHE A 695 54.14 -10.28 17.63
N ALA A 696 54.52 -10.16 16.36
CA ALA A 696 55.31 -11.18 15.68
C ALA A 696 56.68 -11.36 16.36
N PHE A 697 57.35 -10.25 16.70
CA PHE A 697 58.60 -10.25 17.46
C PHE A 697 58.44 -10.83 18.89
N ILE A 698 57.35 -10.54 19.60
CA ILE A 698 57.08 -11.09 20.94
C ILE A 698 56.79 -12.60 20.89
N ASN A 699 56.02 -13.07 19.91
CA ASN A 699 55.74 -14.49 19.74
C ASN A 699 56.99 -15.28 19.30
N GLU A 700 57.83 -14.67 18.45
CA GLU A 700 59.13 -15.22 18.06
C GLU A 700 60.11 -15.26 19.25
N TRP A 701 60.07 -14.26 20.13
CA TRP A 701 60.81 -14.24 21.40
C TRP A 701 60.37 -15.38 22.35
N GLU A 702 59.07 -15.60 22.56
CA GLU A 702 58.56 -16.70 23.39
C GLU A 702 58.96 -18.08 22.82
N SER A 703 58.91 -18.22 21.50
CA SER A 703 59.32 -19.44 20.79
C SER A 703 60.82 -19.72 20.96
N ASN A 704 61.66 -18.69 20.78
CA ASN A 704 63.12 -18.83 20.86
C ASN A 704 63.63 -19.06 22.29
N LEU A 705 62.94 -18.51 23.31
CA LEU A 705 63.21 -18.81 24.72
C LEU A 705 62.84 -20.26 25.08
N LYS A 706 61.69 -20.75 24.59
CA LYS A 706 61.22 -22.12 24.82
C LYS A 706 62.12 -23.16 24.15
N ASN A 707 62.74 -22.78 23.04
CA ASN A 707 63.70 -23.59 22.29
C ASN A 707 65.16 -23.43 22.76
N GLN A 708 65.41 -22.69 23.86
CA GLN A 708 66.75 -22.44 24.44
C GLN A 708 67.77 -21.80 23.49
N LEU A 709 67.32 -21.17 22.40
CA LEU A 709 68.18 -20.52 21.41
C LEU A 709 68.72 -19.17 21.91
N ILE A 710 68.17 -18.64 23.01
CA ILE A 710 68.54 -17.37 23.64
C ILE A 710 68.57 -17.57 25.16
N THR A 711 69.62 -17.08 25.83
CA THR A 711 69.75 -17.12 27.30
C THR A 711 69.12 -15.89 27.96
N LYS A 712 68.58 -16.06 29.18
CA LYS A 712 67.86 -15.03 29.98
C LYS A 712 68.64 -13.72 30.22
N ASN A 713 69.94 -13.69 29.90
CA ASN A 713 70.84 -12.58 30.15
C ASN A 713 71.10 -11.69 28.90
N ASP A 714 70.71 -12.12 27.69
CA ASP A 714 71.05 -11.43 26.44
C ASP A 714 70.00 -10.38 25.97
N PHE A 715 69.61 -9.50 26.88
CA PHE A 715 68.78 -8.28 26.75
C PHE A 715 67.32 -8.31 27.27
N LEU A 716 67.00 -7.13 27.85
CA LEU A 716 65.89 -6.71 28.71
C LEU A 716 65.99 -7.28 30.14
N THR A 717 66.71 -6.50 30.95
CA THR A 717 66.75 -6.56 32.40
C THR A 717 65.37 -6.86 32.97
N GLN A 718 65.38 -7.75 33.97
CA GLN A 718 64.30 -8.43 34.69
C GLN A 718 63.12 -7.55 35.20
N MET A 719 63.12 -6.24 34.95
CA MET A 719 62.11 -5.28 35.39
C MET A 719 60.93 -5.07 34.42
N THR A 720 61.06 -5.32 33.11
CA THR A 720 59.98 -5.01 32.15
C THR A 720 58.99 -6.16 31.89
N ALA A 721 59.30 -7.39 32.32
CA ALA A 721 58.50 -8.58 32.03
C ALA A 721 57.42 -8.93 33.06
N ARG A 722 57.16 -8.07 34.07
CA ARG A 722 56.20 -8.40 35.16
C ARG A 722 54.80 -7.79 35.05
N LEU A 723 54.43 -7.14 33.94
CA LEU A 723 53.15 -6.39 33.87
C LEU A 723 52.23 -6.67 32.68
N GLY A 724 52.39 -7.79 31.99
CA GLY A 724 51.37 -8.23 31.03
C GLY A 724 51.47 -9.72 30.85
N PHE A 725 50.35 -10.42 30.98
CA PHE A 725 50.18 -11.85 30.73
C PHE A 725 50.55 -12.78 31.89
N ARG A 726 49.60 -12.89 32.82
CA ARG A 726 49.04 -14.19 33.19
C ARG A 726 47.54 -14.16 32.94
#